data_AF-A0A9W4Q2V0-F1
#
_entry.id   AF-A0A9W4Q2V0-F1
#
_cell.length_a   1.000
_cell.length_b   1.000
_cell.length_c   1.000
_cell.angle_alpha   90.00
_cell.angle_beta   90.00
_cell.angle_gamma   90.00
#
_symmetry.space_group_name_H-M   'P 1'
#
loop_
_entity.id
_entity.type
_entity.pdbx_description
1 polymer ?
#
loop_
_entity_poly.entity_id
_entity_poly.type
_entity_poly.pdbx_seq_one_letter_code
_entity_poly.pdbx_strand_id
1 'polypeptide(L)'
;MELTHAGTRAIGFFAAWVLMRRYFGLSILATAFGATLATIANGIYLGTMHAQLTTVASAPLLFCLIARIHELLMEERRRAALITGCLTGLLLACWPMTSFYTFWMTGLFMIITLGAALVIDRRALIAMGGELMVGRRWLVLIPGLLIFAAGLHPLWLTYGPTAALTGMHQFAAVIHNAPHLVDVINVGPDNPFWSAAFESLRFETVGEGLGEFELWRGFTPLHLALLALALIGAFKFRTGLPARQDFAYRCLLVALAVGLVLLIQVGGFTLWWLVYYIVPGAKAVRVIVRFELLLLTFGAVALAIALDAFARYRAPWSSLAAVLIGLAVLVEQYSGFPIARVKAADVKALGDIRKPPSECRTFYTINPDRVDGESAVNTKYYIHSTEAMLLVERLNLPTLLGMHTFIPPGWGLTDPLSPDYPWRVYEYAKAHDLTKGLCAFDLQDLTWHVVTKPPERPATPAPELAMAGLVSPAGPIPLPLRESLAHRYGGSTLRLPCRAIVDKDASLLVCAGEPVKDPGDIRLSLGLRDGEVVSFARGEAGTLLLADGWSRPEGWGTWASDQQATLVLRLDGNGFQDGVRLALTAHALPLPPATSKVVHVLVNDAPVGSLTLTGDPGAQDLCIPAAQLPKDRALLMTLRTDAAAQSPAALKISDDTRLLNFALSQMSVGPCQPSP
;
A
#
# COMPACT_ATOMS: atom_id res chain seq x y z
N MET A 1 20.15 4.34 10.71
CA MET A 1 19.47 4.23 9.40
C MET A 1 20.19 5.01 8.30
N GLU A 2 20.64 6.25 8.56
CA GLU A 2 21.34 7.09 7.57
C GLU A 2 22.55 6.42 6.88
N LEU A 3 23.40 5.69 7.61
CA LEU A 3 24.56 5.00 7.02
C LEU A 3 24.15 3.87 6.06
N THR A 4 23.08 3.14 6.35
CA THR A 4 22.55 2.07 5.49
C THR A 4 21.94 2.65 4.21
N HIS A 5 21.23 3.77 4.32
CA HIS A 5 20.73 4.52 3.17
C HIS A 5 21.89 5.05 2.33
N ALA A 6 22.88 5.70 2.93
CA ALA A 6 24.07 6.16 2.21
C ALA A 6 24.81 5.01 1.51
N GLY A 7 24.95 3.86 2.19
CA GLY A 7 25.58 2.66 1.64
C GLY A 7 24.84 2.09 0.43
N THR A 8 23.53 1.90 0.52
CA THR A 8 22.71 1.40 -0.60
C THR A 8 22.71 2.38 -1.79
N ARG A 9 22.65 3.69 -1.52
CA ARG A 9 22.77 4.74 -2.55
C ARG A 9 24.13 4.72 -3.25
N ALA A 10 25.21 4.61 -2.50
CA ALA A 10 26.56 4.50 -3.06
C ALA A 10 26.69 3.25 -3.95
N ILE A 11 26.18 2.10 -3.49
CA ILE A 11 26.16 0.86 -4.29
C ILE A 11 25.39 1.09 -5.60
N GLY A 12 24.20 1.70 -5.54
CA GLY A 12 23.40 2.01 -6.73
C GLY A 12 24.11 2.93 -7.71
N PHE A 13 24.70 4.02 -7.20
CA PHE A 13 25.48 4.97 -8.00
C PHE A 13 26.63 4.28 -8.73
N PHE A 14 27.49 3.55 -8.01
CA PHE A 14 28.64 2.88 -8.62
C PHE A 14 28.23 1.74 -9.54
N ALA A 15 27.16 1.01 -9.22
CA ALA A 15 26.66 -0.03 -10.09
C ALA A 15 26.08 0.54 -11.41
N ALA A 16 25.31 1.62 -11.35
CA ALA A 16 24.83 2.32 -12.54
C ALA A 16 25.99 2.93 -13.35
N TRP A 17 27.00 3.49 -12.66
CA TRP A 17 28.22 3.98 -13.28
C TRP A 17 28.95 2.89 -14.05
N VAL A 18 29.20 1.74 -13.42
CA VAL A 18 29.86 0.59 -14.07
C VAL A 18 29.02 0.08 -15.24
N LEU A 19 27.70 -0.02 -15.06
CA LEU A 19 26.78 -0.45 -16.11
C LEU A 19 26.96 0.40 -17.38
N MET A 20 26.88 1.71 -17.23
CA MET A 20 27.01 2.66 -18.34
C MET A 20 28.44 2.74 -18.88
N ARG A 21 29.45 2.92 -18.01
CA ARG A 21 30.83 3.17 -18.45
C ARG A 21 31.48 1.94 -19.08
N ARG A 22 31.29 0.77 -18.49
CA ARG A 22 31.93 -0.48 -18.96
C ARG A 22 31.11 -1.15 -20.05
N TYR A 23 29.81 -1.34 -19.84
CA TYR A 23 29.01 -2.20 -20.72
C TYR A 23 28.32 -1.45 -21.87
N PHE A 24 28.10 -0.13 -21.75
CA PHE A 24 27.58 0.70 -22.83
C PHE A 24 28.59 1.73 -23.38
N GLY A 25 29.76 1.89 -22.76
CA GLY A 25 30.86 2.71 -23.28
C GLY A 25 30.57 4.23 -23.32
N LEU A 26 29.72 4.74 -22.42
CA LEU A 26 29.35 6.16 -22.37
C LEU A 26 30.54 7.04 -22.00
N SER A 27 30.48 8.34 -22.34
CA SER A 27 31.41 9.36 -21.84
C SER A 27 31.32 9.51 -20.31
N ILE A 28 32.35 10.11 -19.71
CA ILE A 28 32.39 10.35 -18.26
C ILE A 28 31.23 11.25 -17.83
N LEU A 29 30.94 12.31 -18.60
CA LEU A 29 29.87 13.26 -18.28
C LEU A 29 28.49 12.59 -18.34
N ALA A 30 28.20 11.83 -19.39
CA ALA A 30 26.92 11.12 -19.51
C ALA A 30 26.76 10.04 -18.42
N THR A 31 27.85 9.33 -18.08
CA THR A 31 27.87 8.35 -16.98
C THR A 31 27.59 9.03 -15.63
N ALA A 32 28.25 10.17 -15.36
CA ALA A 32 28.05 10.92 -14.13
C ALA A 32 26.61 11.43 -14.01
N PHE A 33 26.06 11.97 -15.10
CA PHE A 33 24.66 12.38 -15.17
C PHE A 33 23.71 11.21 -14.86
N GLY A 34 23.83 10.09 -15.57
CA GLY A 34 22.93 8.95 -15.39
C GLY A 34 23.01 8.32 -14.00
N ALA A 35 24.22 8.20 -13.43
CA ALA A 35 24.42 7.60 -12.12
C ALA A 35 23.88 8.52 -11.01
N THR A 36 24.04 9.84 -11.19
CA THR A 36 23.44 10.84 -10.29
C THR A 36 21.92 10.77 -10.39
N LEU A 37 21.35 10.85 -11.59
CA LEU A 37 19.90 10.82 -11.81
C LEU A 37 19.25 9.54 -11.26
N ALA A 38 19.85 8.36 -11.49
CA ALA A 38 19.36 7.10 -10.93
C ALA A 38 19.32 7.08 -9.39
N THR A 39 20.10 7.94 -8.74
CA THR A 39 20.21 8.05 -7.29
C THR A 39 19.33 9.15 -6.71
N ILE A 40 19.14 10.25 -7.42
CA ILE A 40 18.45 11.44 -6.88
C ILE A 40 17.12 11.78 -7.56
N ALA A 41 16.67 10.98 -8.54
CA ALA A 41 15.39 11.23 -9.21
C ALA A 41 14.26 11.47 -8.18
N ASN A 42 13.34 12.39 -8.47
CA ASN A 42 12.36 12.86 -7.49
C ASN A 42 11.60 11.70 -6.83
N GLY A 43 10.97 10.82 -7.61
CA GLY A 43 10.24 9.66 -7.06
C GLY A 43 11.13 8.67 -6.29
N ILE A 44 12.41 8.59 -6.66
CA ILE A 44 13.41 7.79 -5.95
C ILE A 44 13.79 8.43 -4.60
N TYR A 45 13.84 9.77 -4.52
CA TYR A 45 14.03 10.51 -3.27
C TYR A 45 12.81 10.36 -2.36
N LEU A 46 11.59 10.61 -2.85
CA LEU A 46 10.37 10.43 -2.06
C LEU A 46 10.16 8.97 -1.62
N GLY A 47 10.63 8.01 -2.42
CA GLY A 47 10.63 6.59 -2.09
C GLY A 47 11.45 6.21 -0.84
N THR A 48 12.40 7.04 -0.39
CA THR A 48 13.24 6.71 0.78
C THR A 48 12.50 6.80 2.11
N MET A 49 11.29 7.36 2.14
CA MET A 49 10.42 7.25 3.31
C MET A 49 10.18 5.79 3.70
N HIS A 50 10.25 4.88 2.73
CA HIS A 50 10.26 3.45 2.94
C HIS A 50 11.69 2.92 2.80
N ALA A 51 12.40 2.76 3.93
CA ALA A 51 13.80 2.35 3.97
C ALA A 51 14.10 1.11 3.12
N GLN A 52 13.20 0.12 3.11
CA GLN A 52 13.30 -1.11 2.33
C GLN A 52 13.34 -0.89 0.80
N LEU A 53 12.76 0.20 0.29
CA LEU A 53 12.72 0.49 -1.15
C LEU A 53 14.06 1.00 -1.70
N THR A 54 14.98 1.45 -0.83
CA THR A 54 16.34 1.85 -1.23
C THR A 54 17.14 0.71 -1.89
N THR A 55 16.75 -0.54 -1.62
CA THR A 55 17.30 -1.74 -2.26
C THR A 55 17.07 -1.82 -3.77
N VAL A 56 16.24 -0.95 -4.37
CA VAL A 56 16.16 -0.81 -5.84
C VAL A 56 17.55 -0.52 -6.45
N ALA A 57 18.45 0.09 -5.68
CA ALA A 57 19.85 0.29 -6.01
C ALA A 57 20.63 -1.02 -6.32
N SER A 58 20.15 -2.17 -5.85
CA SER A 58 20.73 -3.48 -6.18
C SER A 58 20.40 -3.94 -7.60
N ALA A 59 19.43 -3.33 -8.29
CA ALA A 59 19.06 -3.74 -9.64
C ALA A 59 20.19 -3.49 -10.66
N PRO A 60 20.78 -2.28 -10.81
CA PRO A 60 21.94 -2.08 -11.67
C PRO A 60 23.11 -3.02 -11.33
N LEU A 61 23.31 -3.34 -10.04
CA LEU A 61 24.35 -4.27 -9.60
C LEU A 61 24.09 -5.68 -10.14
N LEU A 62 22.85 -6.17 -10.07
CA LEU A 62 22.47 -7.46 -10.63
C LEU A 62 22.77 -7.54 -12.13
N PHE A 63 22.41 -6.52 -12.91
CA PHE A 63 22.73 -6.49 -14.35
C PHE A 63 24.24 -6.46 -14.61
N CYS A 64 25.01 -5.71 -13.82
CA CYS A 64 26.47 -5.73 -13.88
C CYS A 64 27.06 -7.12 -13.58
N LEU A 65 26.52 -7.83 -12.59
CA LEU A 65 26.97 -9.18 -12.23
C LEU A 65 26.62 -10.20 -13.32
N ILE A 66 25.41 -10.13 -13.88
CA ILE A 66 24.99 -10.99 -15.01
C ILE A 66 25.91 -10.77 -16.22
N ALA A 67 26.17 -9.51 -16.58
CA ALA A 67 27.07 -9.20 -17.68
C ALA A 67 28.51 -9.66 -17.38
N ARG A 68 28.98 -9.52 -16.13
CA ARG A 68 30.31 -9.97 -15.71
C ARG A 68 30.47 -11.49 -15.77
N ILE A 69 29.44 -12.23 -15.36
CA ILE A 69 29.41 -13.68 -15.46
C ILE A 69 29.53 -14.10 -16.92
N HIS A 70 28.76 -13.47 -17.81
CA HIS A 70 28.83 -13.75 -19.25
C HIS A 70 30.24 -13.48 -19.80
N GLU A 71 30.84 -12.32 -19.52
CA GLU A 71 32.22 -12.00 -19.91
C GLU A 71 33.22 -13.08 -19.44
N LEU A 72 33.18 -13.44 -18.16
CA LEU A 72 34.10 -14.42 -17.57
C LEU A 72 33.93 -15.82 -18.17
N LEU A 73 32.71 -16.20 -18.55
CA LEU A 73 32.46 -17.46 -19.26
C LEU A 73 33.00 -17.43 -20.68
N MET A 74 32.91 -16.29 -21.38
CA MET A 74 33.47 -16.13 -22.73
C MET A 74 35.01 -16.08 -22.71
N GLU A 75 35.61 -15.51 -21.67
CA GLU A 75 37.06 -15.54 -21.40
C GLU A 75 37.56 -16.90 -20.86
N GLU A 76 36.68 -17.89 -20.73
CA GLU A 76 36.96 -19.23 -20.17
C GLU A 76 37.47 -19.25 -18.71
N ARG A 77 37.26 -18.15 -17.97
CA ARG A 77 37.65 -17.99 -16.57
C ARG A 77 36.62 -18.59 -15.61
N ARG A 78 36.38 -19.90 -15.74
CA ARG A 78 35.30 -20.63 -15.05
C ARG A 78 35.28 -20.47 -13.52
N ARG A 79 36.45 -20.45 -12.86
CA ARG A 79 36.53 -20.25 -11.40
C ARG A 79 36.03 -18.87 -10.97
N ALA A 80 36.42 -17.83 -11.69
CA ALA A 80 35.94 -16.47 -11.41
C ALA A 80 34.44 -16.37 -11.69
N ALA A 81 33.96 -16.93 -12.81
CA ALA A 81 32.54 -16.98 -13.12
C ALA A 81 31.73 -17.72 -12.04
N LEU A 82 32.25 -18.83 -11.50
CA LEU A 82 31.65 -19.57 -10.39
C LEU A 82 31.52 -18.69 -9.14
N ILE A 83 32.62 -18.05 -8.73
CA ILE A 83 32.63 -17.19 -7.53
C ILE A 83 31.63 -16.03 -7.71
N THR A 84 31.64 -15.36 -8.86
CA THR A 84 30.69 -14.30 -9.17
C THR A 84 29.25 -14.82 -9.20
N GLY A 85 29.01 -16.02 -9.73
CA GLY A 85 27.71 -16.69 -9.71
C GLY A 85 27.21 -16.98 -8.29
N CYS A 86 28.09 -17.49 -7.41
CA CYS A 86 27.74 -17.73 -6.00
C CYS A 86 27.42 -16.43 -5.25
N LEU A 87 28.22 -15.37 -5.45
CA LEU A 87 27.96 -14.05 -4.86
C LEU A 87 26.64 -13.46 -5.37
N THR A 88 26.31 -13.67 -6.65
CA THR A 88 25.04 -13.26 -7.24
C THR A 88 23.87 -14.02 -6.61
N GLY A 89 24.02 -15.34 -6.42
CA GLY A 89 23.04 -16.16 -5.70
C GLY A 89 22.80 -15.70 -4.26
N LEU A 90 23.86 -15.32 -3.54
CA LEU A 90 23.77 -14.77 -2.19
C LEU A 90 23.05 -13.41 -2.17
N LEU A 91 23.36 -12.51 -3.11
CA LEU A 91 22.64 -11.24 -3.26
C LEU A 91 21.14 -11.49 -3.48
N LEU A 92 20.79 -12.40 -4.40
CA LEU A 92 19.41 -12.75 -4.69
C LEU A 92 18.70 -13.43 -3.50
N ALA A 93 19.41 -14.15 -2.64
CA ALA A 93 18.87 -14.74 -1.42
C ALA A 93 18.56 -13.68 -0.35
N CYS A 94 19.48 -12.75 -0.13
CA CYS A 94 19.33 -11.71 0.90
C CYS A 94 18.32 -10.63 0.50
N TRP A 95 18.18 -10.33 -0.79
CA TRP A 95 17.34 -9.23 -1.26
C TRP A 95 15.85 -9.37 -0.89
N PRO A 96 15.13 -10.47 -1.18
CA PRO A 96 13.71 -10.57 -0.85
C PRO A 96 13.42 -10.57 0.66
N MET A 97 14.39 -10.93 1.50
CA MET A 97 14.27 -10.82 2.96
C MET A 97 14.27 -9.36 3.44
N THR A 98 14.94 -8.47 2.71
CA THR A 98 14.95 -7.02 3.00
C THR A 98 13.78 -6.31 2.31
N SER A 99 13.54 -6.62 1.03
CA SER A 99 12.48 -6.00 0.24
C SER A 99 12.03 -6.93 -0.87
N PHE A 100 10.94 -7.66 -0.60
CA PHE A 100 10.29 -8.49 -1.61
C PHE A 100 9.85 -7.66 -2.83
N TYR A 101 9.39 -6.41 -2.61
CA TYR A 101 8.93 -5.52 -3.67
C TYR A 101 9.99 -5.31 -4.75
N THR A 102 11.16 -4.75 -4.39
CA THR A 102 12.17 -4.36 -5.37
C THR A 102 12.83 -5.58 -6.03
N PHE A 103 13.00 -6.68 -5.29
CA PHE A 103 13.44 -7.96 -5.84
C PHE A 103 12.47 -8.50 -6.90
N TRP A 104 11.19 -8.66 -6.53
CA TRP A 104 10.17 -9.24 -7.40
C TRP A 104 9.92 -8.37 -8.63
N MET A 105 9.86 -7.05 -8.44
CA MET A 105 9.74 -6.07 -9.52
C MET A 105 10.94 -6.10 -10.47
N THR A 106 12.16 -6.29 -9.96
CA THR A 106 13.35 -6.48 -10.82
C THR A 106 13.23 -7.73 -11.67
N GLY A 107 12.74 -8.83 -11.09
CA GLY A 107 12.42 -10.06 -11.83
C GLY A 107 11.37 -9.84 -12.92
N LEU A 108 10.28 -9.14 -12.62
CA LEU A 108 9.25 -8.77 -13.60
C LEU A 108 9.83 -7.93 -14.73
N PHE A 109 10.65 -6.93 -14.42
CA PHE A 109 11.30 -6.09 -15.43
C PHE A 109 12.27 -6.87 -16.33
N MET A 110 12.99 -7.86 -15.77
CA MET A 110 13.81 -8.78 -16.56
C MET A 110 12.93 -9.62 -17.52
N ILE A 111 11.77 -10.13 -17.07
CA ILE A 111 10.82 -10.85 -17.92
C ILE A 111 10.32 -9.95 -19.06
N ILE A 112 9.93 -8.71 -18.75
CA ILE A 112 9.49 -7.72 -19.75
C ILE A 112 10.63 -7.42 -20.75
N THR A 113 11.86 -7.25 -20.26
CA THR A 113 13.04 -7.00 -21.11
C THR A 113 13.35 -8.19 -22.03
N LEU A 114 13.24 -9.42 -21.52
CA LEU A 114 13.38 -10.64 -22.33
C LEU A 114 12.25 -10.77 -23.37
N GLY A 115 11.02 -10.40 -23.00
CA GLY A 115 9.90 -10.32 -23.94
C GLY A 115 10.14 -9.29 -25.04
N ALA A 116 10.63 -8.10 -24.69
CA ALA A 116 11.03 -7.08 -25.67
C ALA A 116 12.15 -7.60 -26.59
N ALA A 117 13.17 -8.27 -26.03
CA ALA A 117 14.25 -8.86 -26.80
C ALA A 117 13.74 -9.93 -27.79
N LEU A 118 12.78 -10.75 -27.39
CA LEU A 118 12.15 -11.76 -28.25
C LEU A 118 11.41 -11.12 -29.43
N VAL A 119 10.72 -10.00 -29.20
CA VAL A 119 9.97 -9.28 -30.24
C VAL A 119 10.89 -8.51 -31.19
N ILE A 120 11.92 -7.84 -30.66
CA ILE A 120 12.82 -6.98 -31.45
C ILE A 120 13.79 -7.81 -32.31
N ASP A 121 14.50 -8.77 -31.71
CA ASP A 121 15.43 -9.64 -32.43
C ASP A 121 15.58 -10.99 -31.72
N ARG A 122 14.64 -11.90 -32.02
CA ARG A 122 14.68 -13.28 -31.52
C ARG A 122 15.98 -14.01 -31.84
N ARG A 123 16.63 -13.70 -32.97
CA ARG A 123 17.84 -14.41 -33.40
C ARG A 123 19.03 -14.00 -32.54
N ALA A 124 19.17 -12.70 -32.28
CA ALA A 124 20.18 -12.19 -31.36
C ALA A 124 20.00 -12.77 -29.95
N LEU A 125 18.76 -12.81 -29.43
CA LEU A 125 18.46 -13.41 -28.13
C LEU A 125 18.85 -14.88 -28.07
N ILE A 126 18.45 -15.69 -29.05
CA ILE A 126 18.78 -17.12 -29.13
C ILE A 126 20.30 -17.32 -29.25
N ALA A 127 20.99 -16.49 -30.03
CA ALA A 127 22.44 -16.56 -30.17
C ALA A 127 23.16 -16.31 -28.83
N MET A 128 22.76 -15.27 -28.09
CA MET A 128 23.33 -14.97 -26.77
C MET A 128 23.04 -16.07 -25.75
N GLY A 129 21.83 -16.64 -25.76
CA GLY A 129 21.50 -17.80 -24.92
C GLY A 129 22.30 -19.05 -25.32
N GLY A 130 22.50 -19.26 -26.62
CA GLY A 130 23.28 -20.35 -27.18
C GLY A 130 24.73 -20.34 -26.72
N GLU A 131 25.36 -19.17 -26.55
CA GLU A 131 26.73 -19.03 -26.03
C GLU A 131 26.91 -19.66 -24.63
N LEU A 132 25.85 -19.68 -23.80
CA LEU A 132 25.85 -20.31 -22.49
C LEU A 132 25.62 -21.83 -22.56
N MET A 133 24.92 -22.30 -23.61
CA MET A 133 24.65 -23.72 -23.83
C MET A 133 25.88 -24.45 -24.39
N VAL A 134 26.68 -23.76 -25.21
CA VAL A 134 27.94 -24.29 -25.75
C VAL A 134 28.87 -24.71 -24.63
N GLY A 135 29.40 -25.94 -24.73
CA GLY A 135 30.34 -26.49 -23.74
C GLY A 135 29.75 -26.62 -22.32
N ARG A 136 28.41 -26.61 -22.18
CA ARG A 136 27.70 -26.67 -20.90
C ARG A 136 28.15 -25.59 -19.90
N ARG A 137 28.50 -24.40 -20.40
CA ARG A 137 28.96 -23.26 -19.59
C ARG A 137 27.95 -22.85 -18.51
N TRP A 138 26.65 -23.04 -18.77
CA TRP A 138 25.58 -22.82 -17.80
C TRP A 138 25.70 -23.61 -16.49
N LEU A 139 26.40 -24.77 -16.48
CA LEU A 139 26.60 -25.57 -15.27
C LEU A 139 27.36 -24.81 -14.17
N VAL A 140 28.16 -23.81 -14.53
CA VAL A 140 28.87 -22.94 -13.59
C VAL A 140 27.91 -22.13 -12.72
N LEU A 141 26.66 -21.94 -13.15
CA LEU A 141 25.64 -21.17 -12.43
C LEU A 141 24.90 -21.99 -11.38
N ILE A 142 24.95 -23.33 -11.44
CA ILE A 142 24.19 -24.23 -10.56
C ILE A 142 24.47 -23.93 -9.07
N PRO A 143 25.73 -23.79 -8.60
CA PRO A 143 25.98 -23.52 -7.19
C PRO A 143 25.36 -22.19 -6.72
N GLY A 144 25.39 -21.15 -7.56
CA GLY A 144 24.72 -19.88 -7.26
C GLY A 144 23.20 -20.02 -7.17
N LEU A 145 22.58 -20.81 -8.06
CA LEU A 145 21.15 -21.12 -8.01
C LEU A 145 20.77 -21.92 -6.76
N LEU A 146 21.62 -22.86 -6.34
CA LEU A 146 21.41 -23.61 -5.09
C LEU A 146 21.52 -22.71 -3.86
N ILE A 147 22.47 -21.78 -3.82
CA ILE A 147 22.58 -20.77 -2.76
C ILE A 147 21.31 -19.91 -2.71
N PHE A 148 20.84 -19.44 -3.87
CA PHE A 148 19.60 -18.67 -3.95
C PHE A 148 18.39 -19.47 -3.44
N ALA A 149 18.22 -20.72 -3.90
CA ALA A 149 17.12 -21.57 -3.48
C ALA A 149 17.15 -21.87 -1.98
N ALA A 150 18.32 -22.18 -1.42
CA ALA A 150 18.49 -22.37 0.03
C ALA A 150 18.18 -21.08 0.80
N GLY A 151 18.58 -19.93 0.27
CA GLY A 151 18.32 -18.61 0.87
C GLY A 151 16.85 -18.16 0.83
N LEU A 152 16.00 -18.78 0.00
CA LEU A 152 14.55 -18.56 0.03
C LEU A 152 13.86 -19.32 1.19
N HIS A 153 14.53 -20.28 1.82
CA HIS A 153 13.93 -21.07 2.89
C HIS A 153 13.49 -20.22 4.09
N PRO A 154 14.29 -19.29 4.65
CA PRO A 154 13.85 -18.40 5.72
C PRO A 154 12.66 -17.52 5.32
N LEU A 155 12.63 -17.03 4.08
CA LEU A 155 11.51 -16.25 3.56
C LEU A 155 10.22 -17.08 3.60
N TRP A 156 10.30 -18.33 3.15
CA TRP A 156 9.15 -19.22 3.12
C TRP A 156 8.67 -19.62 4.52
N LEU A 157 9.60 -19.89 5.45
CA LEU A 157 9.25 -20.19 6.84
C LEU A 157 8.50 -19.03 7.51
N THR A 158 8.92 -17.79 7.25
CA THR A 158 8.31 -16.61 7.87
C THR A 158 6.99 -16.20 7.21
N TYR A 159 6.93 -16.16 5.88
CA TYR A 159 5.79 -15.58 5.16
C TYR A 159 4.85 -16.61 4.54
N GLY A 160 5.31 -17.85 4.31
CA GLY A 160 4.53 -18.92 3.69
C GLY A 160 3.25 -19.26 4.44
N PRO A 161 3.29 -19.51 5.77
CA PRO A 161 2.09 -19.80 6.56
C PRO A 161 1.06 -18.66 6.50
N THR A 162 1.49 -17.42 6.66
CA THR A 162 0.61 -16.24 6.62
C THR A 162 0.01 -16.03 5.23
N ALA A 163 0.78 -16.27 4.17
CA ALA A 163 0.29 -16.20 2.79
C ALA A 163 -0.79 -17.26 2.52
N ALA A 164 -0.64 -18.47 3.06
CA ALA A 164 -1.64 -19.53 2.96
C ALA A 164 -2.92 -19.21 3.75
N LEU A 165 -2.78 -18.64 4.94
CA LEU A 165 -3.91 -18.27 5.80
C LEU A 165 -4.73 -17.10 5.27
N THR A 166 -4.07 -16.09 4.69
CA THR A 166 -4.75 -14.84 4.28
C THR A 166 -5.15 -14.80 2.81
N GLY A 167 -4.62 -15.71 1.98
CA GLY A 167 -4.82 -15.65 0.52
C GLY A 167 -4.10 -14.48 -0.17
N MET A 168 -3.25 -13.76 0.56
CA MET A 168 -2.54 -12.53 0.14
C MET A 168 -3.49 -11.38 -0.27
N HIS A 169 -3.01 -10.39 -1.04
CA HIS A 169 -3.80 -9.21 -1.36
C HIS A 169 -4.82 -9.47 -2.46
N GLN A 170 -6.03 -8.97 -2.25
CA GLN A 170 -7.07 -8.92 -3.26
C GLN A 170 -6.73 -7.90 -4.36
N PHE A 171 -7.19 -8.16 -5.59
CA PHE A 171 -6.98 -7.25 -6.72
C PHE A 171 -7.58 -5.86 -6.48
N ALA A 172 -8.63 -5.76 -5.66
CA ALA A 172 -9.20 -4.48 -5.23
C ALA A 172 -8.17 -3.57 -4.54
N ALA A 173 -7.28 -4.12 -3.72
CA ALA A 173 -6.21 -3.36 -3.08
C ALA A 173 -5.10 -2.98 -4.08
N VAL A 174 -4.88 -3.82 -5.10
CA VAL A 174 -3.92 -3.55 -6.18
C VAL A 174 -4.35 -2.35 -7.01
N ILE A 175 -5.61 -2.35 -7.47
CA ILE A 175 -6.11 -1.28 -8.32
C ILE A 175 -6.24 0.07 -7.59
N HIS A 176 -6.51 0.04 -6.29
CA HIS A 176 -6.46 1.24 -5.44
C HIS A 176 -5.09 1.94 -5.49
N ASN A 177 -4.02 1.16 -5.59
CA ASN A 177 -2.64 1.67 -5.64
C ASN A 177 -2.08 1.76 -7.07
N ALA A 178 -2.93 1.62 -8.09
CA ALA A 178 -2.54 1.81 -9.48
C ALA A 178 -2.53 3.31 -9.81
N PRO A 179 -1.49 3.85 -10.46
CA PRO A 179 -1.48 5.25 -10.85
C PRO A 179 -2.49 5.51 -11.98
N HIS A 180 -3.25 6.61 -11.91
CA HIS A 180 -3.96 7.10 -13.08
C HIS A 180 -2.96 7.65 -14.10
N LEU A 181 -3.41 7.94 -15.32
CA LEU A 181 -2.55 8.49 -16.35
C LEU A 181 -1.85 9.79 -15.90
N VAL A 182 -2.57 10.66 -15.18
CA VAL A 182 -2.00 11.89 -14.62
C VAL A 182 -0.90 11.57 -13.60
N ASP A 183 -1.08 10.53 -12.78
CA ASP A 183 -0.17 10.19 -11.69
C ASP A 183 1.23 9.75 -12.15
N VAL A 184 1.41 9.41 -13.44
CA VAL A 184 2.71 9.08 -14.04
C VAL A 184 3.71 10.24 -13.96
N ILE A 185 3.22 11.48 -13.84
CA ILE A 185 4.03 12.69 -13.62
C ILE A 185 3.85 13.29 -12.22
N ASN A 186 3.32 12.51 -11.27
CA ASN A 186 3.13 12.94 -9.89
C ASN A 186 4.45 13.00 -9.14
N VAL A 187 4.99 14.21 -9.00
CA VAL A 187 6.25 14.49 -8.31
C VAL A 187 6.10 14.77 -6.82
N GLY A 188 4.90 14.53 -6.27
CA GLY A 188 4.57 14.82 -4.88
C GLY A 188 4.55 16.31 -4.53
N PRO A 189 4.41 16.62 -3.23
CA PRO A 189 4.49 17.98 -2.74
C PRO A 189 5.94 18.50 -2.74
N ASP A 190 6.08 19.82 -2.72
CA ASP A 190 7.36 20.53 -2.56
C ASP A 190 8.40 20.33 -3.68
N ASN A 191 7.98 19.89 -4.87
CA ASN A 191 8.75 20.14 -6.10
C ASN A 191 8.42 21.55 -6.64
N PRO A 192 9.39 22.48 -6.70
CA PRO A 192 9.10 23.89 -6.99
C PRO A 192 8.71 24.15 -8.46
N PHE A 193 8.97 23.21 -9.36
CA PHE A 193 8.70 23.38 -10.80
C PHE A 193 7.33 22.83 -11.20
N TRP A 194 6.97 21.67 -10.68
CA TRP A 194 5.86 20.87 -11.24
C TRP A 194 4.68 20.68 -10.29
N SER A 195 4.85 20.81 -8.96
CA SER A 195 3.78 20.45 -8.00
C SER A 195 2.48 21.22 -8.23
N ALA A 196 2.57 22.55 -8.40
CA ALA A 196 1.38 23.39 -8.57
C ALA A 196 0.64 23.10 -9.89
N ALA A 197 1.39 22.88 -10.98
CA ALA A 197 0.83 22.55 -12.28
C ALA A 197 0.16 21.17 -12.26
N PHE A 198 0.80 20.21 -11.60
CA PHE A 198 0.29 18.86 -11.45
C PHE A 198 -0.96 18.81 -10.55
N GLU A 199 -0.95 19.49 -9.40
CA GLU A 199 -2.09 19.56 -8.49
C GLU A 199 -3.35 20.08 -9.19
N SER A 200 -3.19 21.13 -10.02
CA SER A 200 -4.27 21.68 -10.85
C SER A 200 -4.78 20.67 -11.88
N LEU A 201 -3.89 20.01 -12.61
CA LEU A 201 -4.25 19.01 -13.62
C LEU A 201 -4.94 17.77 -13.02
N ARG A 202 -4.47 17.32 -11.86
CA ARG A 202 -5.03 16.16 -11.16
C ARG A 202 -6.40 16.48 -10.57
N PHE A 203 -6.57 17.68 -10.01
CA PHE A 203 -7.87 18.18 -9.55
C PHE A 203 -8.94 18.09 -10.64
N GLU A 204 -8.61 18.49 -11.87
CA GLU A 204 -9.53 18.47 -13.00
C GLU A 204 -9.88 17.07 -13.52
N THR A 205 -8.98 16.09 -13.32
CA THR A 205 -9.09 14.77 -13.98
C THR A 205 -9.52 13.64 -13.04
N VAL A 206 -9.09 13.67 -11.78
CA VAL A 206 -9.28 12.58 -10.81
C VAL A 206 -9.94 13.09 -9.52
N GLY A 207 -9.72 14.35 -9.14
CA GLY A 207 -10.25 14.96 -7.91
C GLY A 207 -9.15 15.58 -7.04
N GLU A 208 -9.53 16.05 -5.86
CA GLU A 208 -8.70 16.93 -5.02
C GLU A 208 -7.36 16.33 -4.54
N GLY A 209 -6.37 17.21 -4.42
CA GLY A 209 -5.04 16.93 -3.88
C GLY A 209 -4.12 16.13 -4.81
N LEU A 210 -2.91 15.83 -4.30
CA LEU A 210 -1.86 15.08 -4.99
C LEU A 210 -2.06 13.55 -4.94
N GLY A 211 -3.22 13.10 -4.44
CA GLY A 211 -3.47 11.69 -4.17
C GLY A 211 -2.74 11.16 -2.94
N GLU A 212 -2.88 9.87 -2.67
CA GLU A 212 -2.16 9.20 -1.57
C GLU A 212 -0.64 9.32 -1.77
N PHE A 213 0.10 9.39 -0.66
CA PHE A 213 1.55 9.53 -0.68
C PHE A 213 2.27 8.42 -1.46
N GLU A 214 1.64 7.26 -1.63
CA GLU A 214 2.17 6.17 -2.44
C GLU A 214 2.23 6.52 -3.94
N LEU A 215 1.45 7.50 -4.42
CA LEU A 215 1.43 7.91 -5.83
C LEU A 215 2.50 8.94 -6.21
N TRP A 216 3.24 9.50 -5.25
CA TRP A 216 4.21 10.59 -5.46
C TRP A 216 5.56 10.11 -6.03
N ARG A 217 5.53 9.26 -7.07
CA ARG A 217 6.73 8.58 -7.60
C ARG A 217 6.88 8.66 -9.10
N GLY A 218 6.10 9.53 -9.73
CA GLY A 218 6.11 9.73 -11.16
C GLY A 218 7.43 10.26 -11.70
N PHE A 219 7.54 10.23 -13.02
CA PHE A 219 8.61 10.89 -13.75
C PHE A 219 8.39 12.39 -13.74
N THR A 220 9.47 13.16 -13.61
CA THR A 220 9.41 14.58 -13.95
C THR A 220 9.09 14.76 -15.45
N PRO A 221 8.30 15.77 -15.84
CA PRO A 221 7.85 15.92 -17.22
C PRO A 221 8.95 15.95 -18.29
N LEU A 222 10.09 16.62 -18.05
CA LEU A 222 11.17 16.67 -19.03
C LEU A 222 11.86 15.30 -19.17
N HIS A 223 12.14 14.61 -18.06
CA HIS A 223 12.66 13.24 -18.07
C HIS A 223 11.75 12.29 -18.88
N LEU A 224 10.43 12.30 -18.63
CA LEU A 224 9.48 11.44 -19.34
C LEU A 224 9.42 11.77 -20.84
N ALA A 225 9.36 13.07 -21.19
CA ALA A 225 9.31 13.52 -22.58
C ALA A 225 10.57 13.09 -23.36
N LEU A 226 11.75 13.23 -22.76
CA LEU A 226 13.00 12.83 -23.39
C LEU A 226 13.11 11.30 -23.57
N LEU A 227 12.58 10.51 -22.62
CA LEU A 227 12.49 9.05 -22.79
C LEU A 227 11.54 8.66 -23.92
N ALA A 228 10.40 9.33 -24.06
CA ALA A 228 9.48 9.12 -25.18
C ALA A 228 10.14 9.46 -26.52
N LEU A 229 10.86 10.58 -26.60
CA LEU A 229 11.64 10.96 -27.78
C LEU A 229 12.76 9.95 -28.07
N ALA A 230 13.45 9.45 -27.05
CA ALA A 230 14.47 8.44 -27.18
C ALA A 230 13.91 7.11 -27.73
N LEU A 231 12.73 6.69 -27.26
CA LEU A 231 12.02 5.52 -27.78
C LEU A 231 11.66 5.69 -29.26
N ILE A 232 11.03 6.81 -29.63
CA ILE A 232 10.66 7.10 -31.03
C ILE A 232 11.91 7.19 -31.90
N GLY A 233 12.97 7.82 -31.40
CA GLY A 233 14.24 8.01 -32.11
C GLY A 233 15.03 6.72 -32.28
N ALA A 234 15.02 5.81 -31.31
CA ALA A 234 15.83 4.58 -31.34
C ALA A 234 15.51 3.68 -32.53
N PHE A 235 14.26 3.67 -33.01
CA PHE A 235 13.86 2.89 -34.18
C PHE A 235 14.03 3.63 -35.52
N LYS A 236 14.25 4.94 -35.49
CA LYS A 236 14.46 5.77 -36.69
C LYS A 236 15.93 6.08 -36.96
N PHE A 237 16.73 6.20 -35.91
CA PHE A 237 18.13 6.66 -35.99
C PHE A 237 19.09 5.61 -35.43
N ARG A 238 20.35 5.66 -35.89
CA ARG A 238 21.43 4.84 -35.32
C ARG A 238 22.00 5.54 -34.09
N THR A 239 22.13 4.81 -32.99
CA THR A 239 22.68 5.31 -31.73
C THR A 239 24.21 5.47 -31.75
N GLY A 240 24.88 4.81 -32.72
CA GLY A 240 26.35 4.72 -32.76
C GLY A 240 26.93 3.69 -31.79
N LEU A 241 26.10 2.97 -31.04
CA LEU A 241 26.52 1.87 -30.18
C LEU A 241 26.87 0.61 -31.00
N PRO A 242 27.78 -0.25 -30.50
CA PRO A 242 27.95 -1.62 -30.97
C PRO A 242 26.63 -2.39 -31.02
N ALA A 243 26.49 -3.32 -31.98
CA ALA A 243 25.22 -4.00 -32.26
C ALA A 243 24.55 -4.65 -31.03
N ARG A 244 25.31 -5.32 -30.16
CA ARG A 244 24.75 -5.93 -28.92
C ARG A 244 24.25 -4.87 -27.93
N GLN A 245 24.95 -3.74 -27.82
CA GLN A 245 24.59 -2.65 -26.91
C GLN A 245 23.40 -1.85 -27.46
N ASP A 246 23.35 -1.61 -28.76
CA ASP A 246 22.19 -0.99 -29.43
C ASP A 246 20.94 -1.86 -29.26
N PHE A 247 21.07 -3.18 -29.43
CA PHE A 247 19.99 -4.13 -29.19
C PHE A 247 19.50 -4.08 -27.74
N ALA A 248 20.42 -4.14 -26.76
CA ALA A 248 20.07 -4.04 -25.34
C ALA A 248 19.39 -2.71 -24.99
N TYR A 249 19.85 -1.60 -25.56
CA TYR A 249 19.26 -0.27 -25.36
C TYR A 249 17.83 -0.18 -25.91
N ARG A 250 17.56 -0.72 -27.11
CA ARG A 250 16.19 -0.79 -27.66
C ARG A 250 15.28 -1.65 -26.80
N CYS A 251 15.76 -2.80 -26.33
CA CYS A 251 15.01 -3.66 -25.42
C CYS A 251 14.68 -2.93 -24.12
N LEU A 252 15.64 -2.17 -23.58
CA LEU A 252 15.46 -1.36 -22.38
C LEU A 252 14.36 -0.29 -22.58
N LEU A 253 14.41 0.48 -23.67
CA LEU A 253 13.40 1.50 -23.97
C LEU A 253 11.99 0.91 -24.11
N VAL A 254 11.86 -0.23 -24.81
CA VAL A 254 10.58 -0.93 -24.93
C VAL A 254 10.11 -1.47 -23.58
N ALA A 255 11.01 -2.02 -22.76
CA ALA A 255 10.67 -2.51 -21.43
C ALA A 255 10.19 -1.39 -20.50
N LEU A 256 10.80 -0.20 -20.56
CA LEU A 256 10.33 0.98 -19.84
C LEU A 256 8.91 1.39 -20.27
N ALA A 257 8.65 1.45 -21.57
CA ALA A 257 7.34 1.82 -22.11
C ALA A 257 6.26 0.80 -21.76
N VAL A 258 6.53 -0.50 -21.92
CA VAL A 258 5.61 -1.58 -21.52
C VAL A 258 5.37 -1.53 -20.02
N GLY A 259 6.41 -1.31 -19.22
CA GLY A 259 6.29 -1.19 -17.77
C GLY A 259 5.37 -0.05 -17.33
N LEU A 260 5.47 1.12 -17.95
CA LEU A 260 4.56 2.24 -17.72
C LEU A 260 3.11 1.90 -18.11
N VAL A 261 2.92 1.34 -19.30
CA VAL A 261 1.58 0.97 -19.81
C VAL A 261 0.91 -0.10 -18.94
N LEU A 262 1.67 -1.02 -18.37
CA LEU A 262 1.14 -2.03 -17.45
C LEU A 262 0.60 -1.41 -16.14
N LEU A 263 1.21 -0.34 -15.63
CA LEU A 263 0.83 0.27 -14.36
C LEU A 263 -0.44 1.12 -14.45
N ILE A 264 -0.56 1.89 -15.53
CA ILE A 264 -1.58 2.93 -15.67
C ILE A 264 -2.98 2.31 -15.57
N GLN A 265 -3.83 2.93 -14.75
CA GLN A 265 -5.25 2.66 -14.75
C GLN A 265 -6.05 3.73 -15.51
N VAL A 266 -7.07 3.28 -16.23
CA VAL A 266 -8.06 4.12 -16.93
C VAL A 266 -9.45 3.59 -16.62
N GLY A 267 -10.29 4.40 -15.99
CA GLY A 267 -11.67 4.02 -15.66
C GLY A 267 -11.79 2.80 -14.76
N GLY A 268 -10.82 2.56 -13.86
CA GLY A 268 -10.80 1.36 -13.01
C GLY A 268 -10.40 0.08 -13.74
N PHE A 269 -9.71 0.19 -14.88
CA PHE A 269 -9.06 -0.93 -15.57
C PHE A 269 -7.55 -0.67 -15.70
N THR A 270 -6.72 -1.69 -15.46
CA THR A 270 -5.27 -1.66 -15.64
C THR A 270 -4.79 -2.97 -16.23
N LEU A 271 -3.84 -2.93 -17.18
CA LEU A 271 -3.23 -4.13 -17.75
C LEU A 271 -2.41 -4.94 -16.74
N TRP A 272 -2.15 -4.38 -15.55
CA TRP A 272 -1.57 -5.10 -14.43
C TRP A 272 -2.37 -6.33 -14.00
N TRP A 273 -3.65 -6.43 -14.36
CA TRP A 273 -4.45 -7.64 -14.11
C TRP A 273 -3.77 -8.90 -14.67
N LEU A 274 -3.11 -8.82 -15.84
CA LEU A 274 -2.35 -9.92 -16.43
C LEU A 274 -1.20 -10.34 -15.52
N VAL A 275 -0.46 -9.37 -14.99
CA VAL A 275 0.64 -9.61 -14.06
C VAL A 275 0.12 -10.26 -12.77
N TYR A 276 -1.00 -9.76 -12.24
CA TYR A 276 -1.62 -10.26 -11.00
C TYR A 276 -2.00 -11.75 -11.07
N TYR A 277 -2.53 -12.22 -12.20
CA TYR A 277 -2.97 -13.61 -12.34
C TYR A 277 -1.91 -14.56 -12.92
N ILE A 278 -0.97 -14.06 -13.74
CA ILE A 278 -0.02 -14.91 -14.46
C ILE A 278 1.32 -15.02 -13.73
N VAL A 279 1.79 -13.94 -13.10
CA VAL A 279 3.15 -13.89 -12.55
C VAL A 279 3.15 -14.40 -11.10
N PRO A 280 3.91 -15.47 -10.78
CA PRO A 280 3.98 -16.00 -9.43
C PRO A 280 4.42 -14.94 -8.41
N GLY A 281 3.75 -14.90 -7.26
CA GLY A 281 4.05 -13.93 -6.19
C GLY A 281 3.45 -12.53 -6.39
N ALA A 282 2.77 -12.24 -7.51
CA ALA A 282 2.15 -10.93 -7.75
C ALA A 282 1.13 -10.53 -6.67
N LYS A 283 0.41 -11.52 -6.11
CA LYS A 283 -0.57 -11.28 -5.04
C LYS A 283 0.04 -10.77 -3.72
N ALA A 284 1.35 -10.92 -3.52
CA ALA A 284 2.04 -10.34 -2.37
C ALA A 284 2.30 -8.83 -2.53
N VAL A 285 2.10 -8.27 -3.73
CA VAL A 285 2.45 -6.90 -4.10
C VAL A 285 1.17 -6.10 -4.40
N ARG A 286 0.65 -5.37 -3.41
CA ARG A 286 -0.50 -4.46 -3.61
C ARG A 286 -0.13 -3.08 -4.16
N VAL A 287 1.00 -2.50 -3.73
CA VAL A 287 1.37 -1.12 -4.07
C VAL A 287 2.17 -1.09 -5.37
N ILE A 288 1.49 -1.31 -6.49
CA ILE A 288 2.14 -1.57 -7.78
C ILE A 288 2.89 -0.36 -8.33
N VAL A 289 2.47 0.87 -7.99
CA VAL A 289 3.15 2.11 -8.36
C VAL A 289 4.63 2.15 -7.94
N ARG A 290 5.05 1.35 -6.94
CA ARG A 290 6.48 1.23 -6.58
C ARG A 290 7.35 0.65 -7.70
N PHE A 291 6.76 0.06 -8.73
CA PHE A 291 7.47 -0.36 -9.93
C PHE A 291 8.11 0.84 -10.66
N GLU A 292 7.55 2.04 -10.53
CA GLU A 292 8.12 3.28 -11.07
C GLU A 292 9.54 3.55 -10.56
N LEU A 293 9.92 3.11 -9.36
CA LEU A 293 11.29 3.25 -8.86
C LEU A 293 12.29 2.53 -9.77
N LEU A 294 11.92 1.36 -10.27
CA LEU A 294 12.74 0.60 -11.19
C LEU A 294 12.77 1.27 -12.57
N LEU A 295 11.62 1.77 -13.03
CA LEU A 295 11.50 2.50 -14.29
C LEU A 295 12.31 3.80 -14.27
N LEU A 296 12.33 4.54 -13.16
CA LEU A 296 13.15 5.74 -12.96
C LEU A 296 14.64 5.39 -12.98
N THR A 297 15.03 4.31 -12.29
CA THR A 297 16.42 3.86 -12.20
C THR A 297 16.98 3.52 -13.59
N PHE A 298 16.25 2.72 -14.37
CA PHE A 298 16.70 2.34 -15.72
C PHE A 298 16.34 3.40 -16.78
N GLY A 299 15.37 4.26 -16.52
CA GLY A 299 15.09 5.47 -17.29
C GLY A 299 16.27 6.43 -17.26
N ALA A 300 16.90 6.62 -16.11
CA ALA A 300 18.13 7.39 -15.98
C ALA A 300 19.28 6.82 -16.83
N VAL A 301 19.44 5.50 -16.86
CA VAL A 301 20.42 4.81 -17.71
C VAL A 301 20.10 5.00 -19.19
N ALA A 302 18.84 4.81 -19.59
CA ALA A 302 18.40 5.00 -20.97
C ALA A 302 18.58 6.45 -21.45
N LEU A 303 18.23 7.43 -20.61
CA LEU A 303 18.38 8.84 -20.92
C LEU A 303 19.86 9.24 -21.04
N ALA A 304 20.73 8.72 -20.17
CA ALA A 304 22.17 8.94 -20.28
C ALA A 304 22.74 8.40 -21.61
N ILE A 305 22.29 7.22 -22.05
CA ILE A 305 22.65 6.66 -23.37
C ILE A 305 22.17 7.59 -24.49
N ALA A 306 20.92 8.06 -24.43
CA ALA A 306 20.35 8.95 -25.43
C ALA A 306 21.13 10.28 -25.55
N LEU A 307 21.45 10.90 -24.41
CA LEU A 307 22.22 12.14 -24.37
C LEU A 307 23.67 11.96 -24.82
N ASP A 308 24.32 10.82 -24.51
CA ASP A 308 25.66 10.51 -25.00
C ASP A 308 25.67 10.32 -26.52
N ALA A 309 24.69 9.58 -27.06
CA ALA A 309 24.51 9.40 -28.49
C ALA A 309 24.25 10.74 -29.20
N PHE A 310 23.43 11.61 -28.60
CA PHE A 310 23.17 12.95 -29.11
C PHE A 310 24.41 13.86 -29.06
N ALA A 311 25.18 13.85 -27.97
CA ALA A 311 26.41 14.63 -27.85
C ALA A 311 27.47 14.22 -28.89
N ARG A 312 27.50 12.93 -29.27
CA ARG A 312 28.38 12.41 -30.34
C ARG A 312 27.92 12.77 -31.76
N TYR A 313 26.75 13.39 -31.91
CA TYR A 313 26.29 13.89 -33.19
C TYR A 313 27.27 14.97 -33.70
N ARG A 314 27.69 14.90 -34.96
CA ARG A 314 28.77 15.70 -35.57
C ARG A 314 28.49 17.22 -35.71
N ALA A 315 27.50 17.75 -35.01
CA ALA A 315 27.23 19.18 -34.95
C ALA A 315 28.00 19.83 -33.79
N PRO A 316 28.56 21.04 -33.94
CA PRO A 316 29.37 21.67 -32.89
C PRO A 316 28.57 22.04 -31.62
N TRP A 317 27.25 22.19 -31.73
CA TRP A 317 26.37 22.60 -30.63
C TRP A 317 25.79 21.43 -29.84
N SER A 318 25.86 20.19 -30.35
CA SER A 318 25.17 19.02 -29.78
C SER A 318 25.69 18.66 -28.39
N SER A 319 27.01 18.68 -28.18
CA SER A 319 27.63 18.43 -26.88
C SER A 319 27.18 19.42 -25.82
N LEU A 320 27.15 20.71 -26.15
CA LEU A 320 26.71 21.76 -25.22
C LEU A 320 25.21 21.62 -24.91
N ALA A 321 24.39 21.39 -25.94
CA ALA A 321 22.96 21.15 -25.76
C ALA A 321 22.68 19.91 -24.88
N ALA A 322 23.41 18.81 -25.08
CA ALA A 322 23.28 17.61 -24.26
C ALA A 322 23.58 17.89 -22.77
N VAL A 323 24.62 18.68 -22.49
CA VAL A 323 24.96 19.09 -21.12
C VAL A 323 23.86 19.98 -20.53
N LEU A 324 23.37 20.98 -21.27
CA LEU A 324 22.31 21.87 -20.80
C LEU A 324 21.00 21.12 -20.55
N ILE A 325 20.63 20.19 -21.43
CA ILE A 325 19.46 19.31 -21.25
C ILE A 325 19.66 18.43 -20.02
N GLY A 326 20.83 17.81 -19.84
CA GLY A 326 21.13 17.00 -18.66
C GLY A 326 21.03 17.82 -17.36
N LEU A 327 21.56 19.04 -17.34
CA LEU A 327 21.44 19.94 -16.20
C LEU A 327 19.98 20.32 -15.92
N ALA A 328 19.20 20.64 -16.95
CA ALA A 328 17.78 20.94 -16.80
C ALA A 328 17.00 19.75 -16.18
N VAL A 329 17.29 18.52 -16.62
CA VAL A 329 16.70 17.30 -16.05
C VAL A 329 17.10 17.11 -14.59
N LEU A 330 18.36 17.39 -14.21
CA LEU A 330 18.79 17.29 -12.80
C LEU A 330 18.10 18.34 -11.92
N VAL A 331 17.94 19.57 -12.42
CA VAL A 331 17.31 20.67 -11.68
C VAL A 331 15.85 20.35 -11.36
N GLU A 332 15.09 19.78 -12.31
CA GLU A 332 13.69 19.43 -12.05
C GLU A 332 13.50 18.28 -11.05
N GLN A 333 14.55 17.49 -10.74
CA GLN A 333 14.45 16.41 -9.75
C GLN A 333 14.35 16.91 -8.30
N TYR A 334 14.67 18.18 -8.07
CA TYR A 334 14.69 18.73 -6.72
C TYR A 334 13.31 18.63 -6.04
N SER A 335 13.29 18.13 -4.81
CA SER A 335 12.13 18.14 -3.92
C SER A 335 12.57 18.64 -2.55
N GLY A 336 11.82 19.57 -1.99
CA GLY A 336 12.02 20.08 -0.63
C GLY A 336 11.33 19.24 0.45
N PHE A 337 10.71 18.12 0.08
CA PHE A 337 9.87 17.35 1.00
C PHE A 337 10.69 16.67 2.12
N PRO A 338 10.32 16.84 3.40
CA PRO A 338 11.08 16.27 4.50
C PRO A 338 10.82 14.76 4.66
N ILE A 339 11.74 13.94 4.16
CA ILE A 339 11.66 12.46 4.19
C ILE A 339 12.09 11.80 5.51
N ALA A 340 12.72 12.53 6.43
CA ALA A 340 13.16 12.02 7.73
C ALA A 340 12.83 13.02 8.84
N ARG A 341 12.17 12.55 9.90
CA ARG A 341 11.79 13.33 11.09
C ARG A 341 12.54 12.91 12.36
N VAL A 342 13.56 12.06 12.25
CA VAL A 342 14.33 11.57 13.41
C VAL A 342 15.40 12.59 13.78
N LYS A 343 15.30 13.14 14.99
CA LYS A 343 16.30 14.03 15.58
C LYS A 343 17.38 13.21 16.28
N ALA A 344 18.57 13.79 16.43
CA ALA A 344 19.65 13.17 17.21
C ALA A 344 19.26 12.91 18.68
N ALA A 345 18.29 13.66 19.20
CA ALA A 345 17.71 13.45 20.53
C ALA A 345 16.92 12.13 20.63
N ASP A 346 16.17 11.76 19.60
CA ASP A 346 15.36 10.53 19.57
C ASP A 346 16.26 9.28 19.60
N VAL A 347 17.39 9.34 18.88
CA VAL A 347 18.42 8.28 18.91
C VAL A 347 19.11 8.17 20.28
N LYS A 348 19.32 9.30 20.96
CA LYS A 348 19.90 9.34 22.30
C LYS A 348 18.93 8.79 23.35
N ALA A 349 17.64 9.06 23.23
CA ALA A 349 16.60 8.52 24.11
C ALA A 349 16.56 6.98 24.08
N LEU A 350 16.78 6.37 22.90
CA LEU A 350 16.96 4.91 22.78
C LEU A 350 18.22 4.41 23.53
N GLY A 351 19.22 5.27 23.72
CA GLY A 351 20.47 4.99 24.44
C GLY A 351 20.29 4.77 25.95
N ASP A 352 19.26 5.35 26.55
CA ASP A 352 19.08 5.44 28.00
C ASP A 352 17.96 4.51 28.52
N ILE A 353 17.44 3.62 27.68
CA ILE A 353 16.38 2.68 28.06
C ILE A 353 16.86 1.73 29.17
N ARG A 354 16.08 1.65 30.24
CA ARG A 354 16.31 0.74 31.37
C ARG A 354 16.29 -0.72 30.91
N LYS A 355 17.18 -1.54 31.47
CA LYS A 355 17.19 -2.98 31.21
C LYS A 355 15.86 -3.61 31.62
N PRO A 356 15.34 -4.59 30.84
CA PRO A 356 14.12 -5.29 31.21
C PRO A 356 14.35 -6.10 32.50
N PRO A 357 13.31 -6.26 33.34
CA PRO A 357 13.30 -7.22 34.44
C PRO A 357 13.70 -8.63 33.98
N SER A 358 14.36 -9.39 34.86
CA SER A 358 14.86 -10.74 34.54
C SER A 358 13.76 -11.75 34.20
N GLU A 359 12.53 -11.45 34.61
CA GLU A 359 11.33 -12.24 34.38
C GLU A 359 10.78 -12.06 32.96
N CYS A 360 11.13 -10.96 32.28
CA CYS A 360 10.61 -10.65 30.95
C CYS A 360 11.19 -11.59 29.89
N ARG A 361 10.30 -12.27 29.16
CA ARG A 361 10.61 -13.16 28.03
C ARG A 361 10.00 -12.66 26.73
N THR A 362 8.87 -11.96 26.82
CA THR A 362 8.18 -11.33 25.70
C THR A 362 7.61 -9.99 26.17
N PHE A 363 7.44 -9.04 25.26
CA PHE A 363 6.84 -7.76 25.63
C PHE A 363 5.95 -7.13 24.56
N TYR A 364 5.19 -6.13 24.97
CA TYR A 364 4.46 -5.21 24.11
C TYR A 364 4.62 -3.78 24.65
N THR A 365 4.34 -2.80 23.81
CA THR A 365 4.44 -1.39 24.17
C THR A 365 3.06 -0.79 24.45
N ILE A 366 3.01 0.15 25.39
CA ILE A 366 1.84 0.94 25.77
C ILE A 366 2.19 2.43 25.70
N ASN A 367 1.14 3.27 25.67
CA ASN A 367 1.26 4.73 25.77
C ASN A 367 2.26 5.33 24.77
N PRO A 368 2.10 5.12 23.45
CA PRO A 368 2.99 5.74 22.47
C PRO A 368 2.96 7.26 22.60
N ASP A 369 4.12 7.89 22.37
CA ASP A 369 4.24 9.34 22.46
C ASP A 369 3.33 10.03 21.43
N ARG A 370 2.66 11.09 21.86
CA ARG A 370 1.73 11.86 21.02
C ARG A 370 2.41 13.16 20.64
N VAL A 371 3.14 13.14 19.53
CA VAL A 371 3.70 14.35 18.96
C VAL A 371 2.57 15.18 18.35
N ASP A 372 2.52 16.47 18.67
CA ASP A 372 1.56 17.41 18.08
C ASP A 372 1.65 17.39 16.54
N GLY A 373 0.51 17.14 15.88
CA GLY A 373 0.43 17.03 14.42
C GLY A 373 0.71 15.64 13.85
N GLU A 374 0.92 14.63 14.69
CA GLU A 374 1.02 13.23 14.25
C GLU A 374 -0.37 12.68 13.85
N SER A 375 -0.41 11.84 12.81
CA SER A 375 -1.68 11.29 12.34
C SER A 375 -2.22 10.26 13.33
N ALA A 376 -3.52 10.34 13.64
CA ALA A 376 -4.20 9.33 14.45
C ALA A 376 -4.05 7.90 13.88
N VAL A 377 -3.90 7.77 12.55
CA VAL A 377 -3.61 6.49 11.90
C VAL A 377 -2.21 5.99 12.26
N ASN A 378 -1.21 6.87 12.33
CA ASN A 378 0.15 6.48 12.68
C ASN A 378 0.25 6.07 14.15
N THR A 379 -0.36 6.83 15.05
CA THR A 379 -0.41 6.50 16.48
C THR A 379 -1.15 5.20 16.75
N LYS A 380 -2.23 4.94 15.99
CA LYS A 380 -2.97 3.69 16.07
C LYS A 380 -2.12 2.53 15.55
N TYR A 381 -1.75 2.54 14.27
CA TYR A 381 -1.26 1.34 13.59
C TYR A 381 0.26 1.13 13.62
N TYR A 382 1.08 2.18 13.75
CA TYR A 382 2.48 2.11 13.34
C TYR A 382 3.50 2.42 14.42
N ILE A 383 3.28 3.48 15.21
CA ILE A 383 4.32 4.01 16.14
C ILE A 383 4.70 2.97 17.18
N HIS A 384 3.73 2.47 17.95
CA HIS A 384 3.96 1.51 19.03
C HIS A 384 4.64 0.22 18.55
N SER A 385 4.25 -0.26 17.36
CA SER A 385 4.81 -1.47 16.76
C SER A 385 6.23 -1.26 16.23
N THR A 386 6.50 -0.12 15.60
CA THR A 386 7.84 0.20 15.08
C THR A 386 8.82 0.44 16.22
N GLU A 387 8.41 1.11 17.29
CA GLU A 387 9.23 1.30 18.49
C GLU A 387 9.49 -0.02 19.21
N ALA A 388 8.48 -0.90 19.32
CA ALA A 388 8.70 -2.25 19.84
C ALA A 388 9.75 -3.02 19.03
N MET A 389 9.72 -2.94 17.70
CA MET A 389 10.72 -3.58 16.84
C MET A 389 12.14 -3.01 17.06
N LEU A 390 12.28 -1.70 17.27
CA LEU A 390 13.57 -1.08 17.60
C LEU A 390 14.09 -1.52 18.98
N LEU A 391 13.18 -1.67 19.96
CA LEU A 391 13.50 -2.19 21.28
C LEU A 391 13.96 -3.66 21.23
N VAL A 392 13.36 -4.50 20.37
CA VAL A 392 13.81 -5.89 20.15
C VAL A 392 15.27 -5.92 19.72
N GLU A 393 15.65 -5.12 18.71
CA GLU A 393 17.04 -5.05 18.22
C GLU A 393 18.02 -4.64 19.31
N ARG A 394 17.63 -3.70 20.17
CA ARG A 394 18.51 -3.21 21.24
C ARG A 394 18.63 -4.19 22.41
N LEU A 395 17.51 -4.77 22.83
CA LEU A 395 17.41 -5.54 24.07
C LEU A 395 17.53 -7.05 23.85
N ASN A 396 17.47 -7.50 22.60
CA ASN A 396 17.37 -8.90 22.21
C ASN A 396 16.23 -9.64 22.96
N LEU A 397 15.12 -8.94 23.18
CA LEU A 397 13.91 -9.43 23.84
C LEU A 397 12.79 -9.49 22.79
N PRO A 398 12.13 -10.64 22.55
CA PRO A 398 11.04 -10.73 21.57
C PRO A 398 9.81 -9.89 21.94
N THR A 399 9.10 -9.37 20.94
CA THR A 399 7.84 -8.64 21.12
C THR A 399 6.66 -9.35 20.45
N LEU A 400 5.45 -9.14 20.97
CA LEU A 400 4.18 -9.55 20.35
C LEU A 400 3.76 -8.63 19.20
N LEU A 401 4.40 -7.46 19.10
CA LEU A 401 4.05 -6.40 18.16
C LEU A 401 4.86 -6.51 16.86
N GLY A 402 4.35 -5.90 15.80
CA GLY A 402 5.04 -5.92 14.52
C GLY A 402 4.27 -5.20 13.44
N MET A 403 4.98 -4.89 12.36
CA MET A 403 4.45 -4.22 11.19
C MET A 403 4.28 -5.25 10.07
N HIS A 404 3.03 -5.57 9.73
CA HIS A 404 2.77 -6.49 8.61
C HIS A 404 1.47 -6.14 7.89
N THR A 405 1.45 -6.36 6.57
CA THR A 405 0.26 -6.09 5.76
C THR A 405 -0.73 -7.28 5.72
N PHE A 406 -0.31 -8.47 6.16
CA PHE A 406 -1.18 -9.63 6.34
C PHE A 406 -1.36 -9.90 7.83
N ILE A 407 -2.41 -9.38 8.42
CA ILE A 407 -2.67 -9.52 9.86
C ILE A 407 -3.19 -10.93 10.13
N PRO A 408 -2.56 -11.72 11.03
CA PRO A 408 -3.07 -13.03 11.39
C PRO A 408 -4.44 -12.92 12.07
N PRO A 409 -5.35 -13.88 11.86
CA PRO A 409 -6.62 -13.93 12.57
C PRO A 409 -6.41 -13.85 14.09
N GLY A 410 -7.19 -12.99 14.75
CA GLY A 410 -7.14 -12.83 16.22
C GLY A 410 -5.97 -12.02 16.78
N TRP A 411 -5.03 -11.53 15.96
CA TRP A 411 -3.93 -10.70 16.48
C TRP A 411 -4.43 -9.42 17.13
N GLY A 412 -5.14 -8.57 16.38
CA GLY A 412 -5.88 -7.44 16.96
C GLY A 412 -5.06 -6.52 17.89
N LEU A 413 -3.75 -6.31 17.67
CA LEU A 413 -2.91 -5.48 18.57
C LEU A 413 -2.58 -4.09 17.96
N THR A 414 -3.39 -3.65 16.99
CA THR A 414 -3.15 -2.43 16.18
C THR A 414 -3.62 -1.13 16.83
N ASP A 415 -4.12 -1.13 18.07
CA ASP A 415 -4.66 0.10 18.67
C ASP A 415 -4.26 0.18 20.14
N PRO A 416 -3.07 0.71 20.45
CA PRO A 416 -2.54 0.78 21.80
C PRO A 416 -3.29 1.78 22.69
N LEU A 417 -4.13 2.64 22.11
CA LEU A 417 -4.88 3.67 22.82
C LEU A 417 -6.28 3.20 23.25
N SER A 418 -6.74 2.08 22.69
CA SER A 418 -8.02 1.48 23.08
C SER A 418 -7.99 1.03 24.55
N PRO A 419 -9.05 1.29 25.35
CA PRO A 419 -9.09 0.91 26.77
C PRO A 419 -8.96 -0.60 27.01
N ASP A 420 -9.35 -1.42 26.03
CA ASP A 420 -9.28 -2.87 26.08
C ASP A 420 -7.95 -3.44 25.55
N TYR A 421 -7.00 -2.59 25.10
CA TYR A 421 -5.74 -3.03 24.52
C TYR A 421 -4.92 -3.97 25.43
N PRO A 422 -4.68 -3.66 26.72
CA PRO A 422 -3.94 -4.58 27.59
C PRO A 422 -4.63 -5.94 27.71
N TRP A 423 -5.97 -5.95 27.76
CA TRP A 423 -6.75 -7.18 27.82
C TRP A 423 -6.62 -8.00 26.52
N ARG A 424 -6.72 -7.36 25.34
CA ARG A 424 -6.55 -8.02 24.04
C ARG A 424 -5.15 -8.61 23.87
N VAL A 425 -4.12 -7.88 24.29
CA VAL A 425 -2.74 -8.38 24.32
C VAL A 425 -2.62 -9.60 25.22
N TYR A 426 -3.22 -9.56 26.41
CA TYR A 426 -3.18 -10.68 27.34
C TYR A 426 -3.88 -11.92 26.80
N GLU A 427 -5.08 -11.77 26.22
CA GLU A 427 -5.81 -12.89 25.61
C GLU A 427 -5.07 -13.48 24.41
N TYR A 428 -4.45 -12.63 23.57
CA TYR A 428 -3.59 -13.11 22.50
C TYR A 428 -2.38 -13.87 23.06
N ALA A 429 -1.68 -13.31 24.05
CA ALA A 429 -0.55 -13.98 24.69
C ALA A 429 -0.96 -15.31 25.33
N LYS A 430 -2.16 -15.40 25.91
CA LYS A 430 -2.72 -16.62 26.51
C LYS A 430 -3.04 -17.67 25.46
N ALA A 431 -3.64 -17.29 24.33
CA ALA A 431 -3.92 -18.20 23.23
C ALA A 431 -2.66 -18.81 22.59
N HIS A 432 -1.51 -18.17 22.81
CA HIS A 432 -0.21 -18.58 22.25
C HIS A 432 0.82 -19.05 23.29
N ASP A 433 0.42 -19.30 24.55
CA ASP A 433 1.30 -19.73 25.65
C ASP A 433 2.46 -18.75 25.97
N LEU A 434 2.24 -17.46 25.75
CA LEU A 434 3.22 -16.37 25.94
C LEU A 434 2.98 -15.52 27.19
N THR A 435 2.07 -15.90 28.08
CA THR A 435 1.78 -15.16 29.33
C THR A 435 2.93 -15.25 30.34
N LYS A 436 3.72 -16.32 30.31
CA LYS A 436 4.84 -16.51 31.23
C LYS A 436 6.00 -15.59 30.86
N GLY A 437 6.19 -14.54 31.65
CA GLY A 437 7.21 -13.52 31.40
C GLY A 437 6.76 -12.45 30.40
N LEU A 438 5.45 -12.24 30.27
CA LEU A 438 4.90 -11.11 29.51
C LEU A 438 5.13 -9.80 30.27
N CYS A 439 5.69 -8.81 29.57
CA CYS A 439 5.92 -7.47 30.11
C CYS A 439 5.31 -6.38 29.23
N ALA A 440 4.83 -5.31 29.85
CA ALA A 440 4.47 -4.07 29.17
C ALA A 440 5.62 -3.08 29.31
N PHE A 441 6.00 -2.44 28.21
CA PHE A 441 6.94 -1.32 28.20
C PHE A 441 6.20 -0.02 27.92
N ASP A 442 6.30 0.92 28.85
CA ASP A 442 5.71 2.25 28.71
C ASP A 442 6.63 3.15 27.89
N LEU A 443 6.12 3.65 26.76
CA LEU A 443 6.90 4.48 25.84
C LEU A 443 7.03 5.93 26.30
N GLN A 444 6.13 6.41 27.18
CA GLN A 444 6.21 7.73 27.77
C GLN A 444 7.13 7.74 28.98
N ASP A 445 6.93 6.80 29.92
CA ASP A 445 7.67 6.76 31.17
C ASP A 445 9.01 5.99 31.07
N LEU A 446 9.22 5.26 29.96
CA LEU A 446 10.38 4.39 29.72
C LEU A 446 10.55 3.34 30.83
N THR A 447 9.43 2.80 31.33
CA THR A 447 9.37 1.82 32.43
C THR A 447 8.85 0.46 31.99
N TRP A 448 9.28 -0.57 32.73
CA TRP A 448 8.84 -1.95 32.54
C TRP A 448 7.82 -2.35 33.60
N HIS A 449 6.76 -3.03 33.18
CA HIS A 449 5.74 -3.60 34.06
C HIS A 449 5.55 -5.09 33.75
N VAL A 450 5.74 -5.96 34.75
CA VAL A 450 5.52 -7.40 34.58
C VAL A 450 4.03 -7.70 34.67
N VAL A 451 3.48 -8.36 33.65
CA VAL A 451 2.06 -8.73 33.61
C VAL A 451 1.87 -10.02 34.41
N THR A 452 1.56 -9.89 35.69
CA THR A 452 1.40 -11.02 36.62
C THR A 452 -0.03 -11.52 36.74
N LYS A 453 -1.03 -10.73 36.32
CA LYS A 453 -2.46 -11.05 36.40
C LYS A 453 -3.17 -10.63 35.10
N PRO A 454 -4.30 -11.27 34.76
CA PRO A 454 -5.14 -10.83 33.65
C PRO A 454 -5.58 -9.38 33.88
N PRO A 455 -5.41 -8.47 32.91
CA PRO A 455 -5.99 -7.14 32.97
C PRO A 455 -7.52 -7.23 33.06
N GLU A 456 -8.14 -6.30 33.78
CA GLU A 456 -9.60 -6.22 33.80
C GLU A 456 -10.12 -5.92 32.40
N ARG A 457 -11.13 -6.68 31.96
CA ARG A 457 -11.85 -6.36 30.72
C ARG A 457 -12.72 -5.14 31.00
N PRO A 458 -12.51 -3.99 30.31
CA PRO A 458 -13.39 -2.84 30.48
C PRO A 458 -14.84 -3.20 30.16
N ALA A 459 -15.79 -2.63 30.89
CA ALA A 459 -17.22 -2.86 30.68
C ALA A 459 -17.76 -2.12 29.42
N THR A 460 -17.52 -2.70 28.22
CA THR A 460 -18.12 -2.46 26.87
C THR A 460 -17.98 -1.05 26.23
N PRO A 461 -18.02 -0.88 24.88
CA PRO A 461 -18.39 -1.82 23.79
C PRO A 461 -17.19 -2.25 22.89
N ALA A 462 -17.48 -3.08 21.88
CA ALA A 462 -16.52 -3.71 20.97
C ALA A 462 -15.63 -2.72 20.17
N PRO A 463 -14.36 -3.07 19.90
CA PRO A 463 -13.40 -2.22 19.21
C PRO A 463 -13.61 -2.25 17.69
N GLU A 464 -14.65 -1.57 17.18
CA GLU A 464 -14.78 -1.23 15.75
C GLU A 464 -15.06 0.25 15.48
N LEU A 465 -15.36 1.05 16.51
CA LEU A 465 -15.74 2.46 16.37
C LEU A 465 -14.57 3.47 16.29
N ALA A 466 -13.31 3.04 16.42
CA ALA A 466 -12.14 3.92 16.35
C ALA A 466 -11.52 4.03 14.94
N MET A 467 -12.31 3.93 13.87
CA MET A 467 -11.83 3.82 12.48
C MET A 467 -11.77 5.14 11.69
N ALA A 468 -12.04 6.30 12.28
CA ALA A 468 -11.88 7.58 11.59
C ALA A 468 -11.17 8.62 12.47
N GLY A 469 -9.88 8.84 12.22
CA GLY A 469 -9.00 9.70 13.01
C GLY A 469 -9.36 11.20 12.99
N LEU A 470 -10.37 11.62 13.75
CA LEU A 470 -10.85 13.01 13.83
C LEU A 470 -11.09 13.50 15.27
N VAL A 471 -10.19 13.16 16.20
CA VAL A 471 -10.28 13.60 17.61
C VAL A 471 -9.03 14.42 17.96
N SER A 472 -9.20 15.71 18.26
CA SER A 472 -8.14 16.60 18.77
C SER A 472 -8.47 17.05 20.20
N PRO A 473 -7.50 17.01 21.14
CA PRO A 473 -7.69 17.51 22.50
C PRO A 473 -7.54 19.03 22.64
N ALA A 474 -7.14 19.76 21.58
CA ALA A 474 -6.80 21.19 21.67
C ALA A 474 -7.62 22.06 20.72
N GLY A 475 -8.85 22.41 21.11
CA GLY A 475 -9.61 23.55 20.57
C GLY A 475 -9.84 23.61 19.04
N PRO A 476 -10.45 24.71 18.52
CA PRO A 476 -10.56 24.94 17.08
C PRO A 476 -9.17 25.11 16.47
N ILE A 477 -8.83 24.31 15.45
CA ILE A 477 -7.54 24.37 14.76
C ILE A 477 -7.55 25.59 13.80
N PRO A 478 -6.67 26.60 13.99
CA PRO A 478 -6.52 27.68 13.02
C PRO A 478 -5.65 27.21 11.87
N LEU A 479 -6.20 27.16 10.66
CA LEU A 479 -5.44 26.88 9.44
C LEU A 479 -5.08 28.20 8.75
N PRO A 480 -3.79 28.56 8.61
CA PRO A 480 -3.40 29.72 7.82
C PRO A 480 -3.74 29.48 6.34
N LEU A 481 -4.53 30.37 5.75
CA LEU A 481 -4.94 30.29 4.35
C LEU A 481 -3.89 30.95 3.45
N ARG A 482 -3.55 30.32 2.31
CA ARG A 482 -2.78 30.99 1.25
C ARG A 482 -3.56 32.19 0.72
N GLU A 483 -2.85 33.20 0.22
CA GLU A 483 -3.39 34.52 -0.18
C GLU A 483 -4.59 34.43 -1.15
N SER A 484 -4.57 33.47 -2.08
CA SER A 484 -5.65 33.20 -3.03
C SER A 484 -6.95 32.68 -2.39
N LEU A 485 -6.85 31.97 -1.26
CA LEU A 485 -7.98 31.47 -0.48
C LEU A 485 -8.44 32.51 0.56
N ALA A 486 -7.52 33.31 1.09
CA ALA A 486 -7.83 34.40 2.01
C ALA A 486 -8.71 35.48 1.37
N HIS A 487 -8.47 35.80 0.09
CA HIS A 487 -9.31 36.71 -0.69
C HIS A 487 -10.71 36.13 -0.98
N ARG A 488 -10.84 34.79 -1.08
CA ARG A 488 -12.13 34.12 -1.35
C ARG A 488 -13.00 33.98 -0.10
N TYR A 489 -12.39 33.83 1.08
CA TYR A 489 -13.10 33.58 2.35
C TYR A 489 -13.03 34.76 3.35
N GLY A 490 -12.45 35.90 2.98
CA GLY A 490 -12.50 37.13 3.76
C GLY A 490 -11.62 37.17 5.01
N GLY A 491 -10.51 36.42 5.03
CA GLY A 491 -9.57 36.39 6.17
C GLY A 491 -8.38 35.47 5.95
N SER A 492 -7.27 35.70 6.68
CA SER A 492 -6.01 34.95 6.54
C SER A 492 -5.98 33.60 7.29
N THR A 493 -7.07 33.23 7.97
CA THR A 493 -7.19 31.99 8.75
C THR A 493 -8.59 31.38 8.62
N LEU A 494 -8.66 30.07 8.39
CA LEU A 494 -9.90 29.28 8.44
C LEU A 494 -10.04 28.67 9.82
N ARG A 495 -11.20 28.85 10.47
CA ARG A 495 -11.55 28.17 11.73
C ARG A 495 -12.53 27.05 11.42
N LEU A 496 -12.11 25.80 11.61
CA LEU A 496 -13.01 24.66 11.46
C LEU A 496 -14.00 24.63 12.63
N PRO A 497 -15.32 24.49 12.38
CA PRO A 497 -16.29 24.34 13.45
C PRO A 497 -16.07 22.99 14.14
N CYS A 498 -15.86 23.03 15.45
CA CYS A 498 -15.66 21.84 16.26
C CYS A 498 -16.81 21.69 17.26
N ARG A 499 -17.26 20.45 17.52
CA ARG A 499 -18.30 20.15 18.52
C ARG A 499 -17.75 19.22 19.61
N ALA A 500 -18.12 19.50 20.86
CA ALA A 500 -17.80 18.63 22.00
C ALA A 500 -18.53 17.29 21.88
N ILE A 501 -17.83 16.19 22.18
CA ILE A 501 -18.40 14.83 22.12
C ILE A 501 -19.49 14.64 23.19
N VAL A 502 -19.41 15.38 24.30
CA VAL A 502 -20.37 15.33 25.42
C VAL A 502 -20.73 16.75 25.84
N ASP A 503 -22.02 17.04 26.07
CA ASP A 503 -22.55 18.39 26.37
C ASP A 503 -22.01 19.05 27.66
N LYS A 504 -21.17 18.34 28.44
CA LYS A 504 -20.55 18.85 29.68
C LYS A 504 -19.04 18.57 29.81
N ASP A 505 -18.40 18.02 28.78
CA ASP A 505 -16.95 17.74 28.82
C ASP A 505 -16.26 18.31 27.57
N ALA A 506 -15.51 19.40 27.75
CA ALA A 506 -14.88 20.16 26.68
C ALA A 506 -13.51 19.59 26.24
N SER A 507 -13.13 18.42 26.76
CA SER A 507 -11.82 17.79 26.55
C SER A 507 -11.68 17.06 25.20
N LEU A 508 -12.79 16.84 24.47
CA LEU A 508 -12.81 16.08 23.22
C LEU A 508 -13.69 16.80 22.18
N LEU A 509 -13.07 17.25 21.10
CA LEU A 509 -13.71 17.99 20.01
C LEU A 509 -13.59 17.24 18.69
N VAL A 510 -14.68 17.21 17.92
CA VAL A 510 -14.73 16.70 16.54
C VAL A 510 -14.80 17.89 15.58
N CYS A 511 -13.85 17.99 14.65
CA CYS A 511 -13.77 19.06 13.67
C CYS A 511 -13.80 18.46 12.25
N ALA A 512 -14.74 18.89 11.40
CA ALA A 512 -14.88 18.39 10.03
C ALA A 512 -14.13 19.31 9.03
N GLY A 513 -13.34 18.70 8.14
CA GLY A 513 -12.65 19.37 7.04
C GLY A 513 -13.39 19.20 5.70
N GLU A 514 -13.53 20.34 5.02
CA GLU A 514 -13.93 20.61 3.63
C GLU A 514 -15.41 20.58 3.18
N PRO A 515 -15.78 21.51 2.26
CA PRO A 515 -17.16 21.88 1.96
C PRO A 515 -17.69 21.11 0.74
N VAL A 516 -18.82 20.42 0.92
CA VAL A 516 -19.59 19.87 -0.21
C VAL A 516 -20.29 21.02 -0.95
N LYS A 517 -20.11 21.05 -2.27
CA LYS A 517 -20.49 22.15 -3.17
C LYS A 517 -21.98 22.23 -3.49
N ASP A 518 -22.81 21.39 -2.88
CA ASP A 518 -24.27 21.48 -2.92
C ASP A 518 -24.85 20.85 -1.63
N PRO A 519 -25.44 21.62 -0.69
CA PRO A 519 -25.96 21.09 0.57
C PRO A 519 -27.24 20.25 0.44
N GLY A 520 -27.65 19.91 -0.79
CA GLY A 520 -28.95 19.29 -1.09
C GLY A 520 -29.05 17.82 -0.69
N ASP A 521 -28.05 17.00 -1.03
CA ASP A 521 -28.29 15.55 -1.21
C ASP A 521 -27.39 14.58 -0.42
N ILE A 522 -26.62 15.03 0.57
CA ILE A 522 -25.93 14.10 1.49
C ILE A 522 -26.22 14.49 2.94
N ARG A 523 -27.32 13.94 3.48
CA ARG A 523 -27.81 14.19 4.86
C ARG A 523 -27.54 13.06 5.86
N LEU A 524 -26.73 12.06 5.51
CA LEU A 524 -26.47 10.89 6.36
C LEU A 524 -25.53 11.15 7.56
N SER A 525 -24.96 12.34 7.69
CA SER A 525 -24.10 12.72 8.83
C SER A 525 -24.88 13.09 10.10
N LEU A 526 -26.22 13.09 10.08
CA LEU A 526 -27.09 13.49 11.20
C LEU A 526 -27.89 12.34 11.84
N GLY A 527 -27.74 11.10 11.35
CA GLY A 527 -28.54 9.95 11.78
C GLY A 527 -29.84 9.80 10.99
N LEU A 528 -30.26 8.54 10.77
CA LEU A 528 -31.44 8.15 10.03
C LEU A 528 -32.71 8.62 10.76
N ARG A 529 -33.59 9.28 10.03
CA ARG A 529 -34.86 9.80 10.54
C ARG A 529 -36.02 8.85 10.28
N ASP A 530 -37.13 9.10 10.97
CA ASP A 530 -38.38 8.41 10.70
C ASP A 530 -38.81 8.65 9.24
N GLY A 531 -39.14 7.55 8.55
CA GLY A 531 -39.50 7.52 7.13
C GLY A 531 -38.32 7.62 6.17
N GLU A 532 -37.08 7.67 6.65
CA GLU A 532 -35.90 7.75 5.78
C GLU A 532 -35.67 6.42 5.06
N VAL A 533 -35.36 6.54 3.77
CA VAL A 533 -35.16 5.42 2.86
C VAL A 533 -33.78 5.55 2.24
N VAL A 534 -32.98 4.49 2.35
CA VAL A 534 -31.61 4.44 1.83
C VAL A 534 -31.45 3.27 0.87
N SER A 535 -30.78 3.52 -0.25
CA SER A 535 -30.40 2.51 -1.24
C SER A 535 -28.96 2.05 -1.03
N PHE A 536 -28.71 0.76 -1.21
CA PHE A 536 -27.38 0.14 -1.18
C PHE A 536 -26.79 -0.06 -2.57
N ALA A 537 -27.40 0.53 -3.61
CA ALA A 537 -26.83 0.53 -4.95
C ALA A 537 -25.55 1.39 -5.00
N ARG A 538 -24.70 1.13 -6.00
CA ARG A 538 -23.42 1.81 -6.17
C ARG A 538 -23.58 3.33 -6.24
N GLY A 539 -22.90 4.04 -5.35
CA GLY A 539 -22.92 5.50 -5.28
C GLY A 539 -24.06 6.07 -4.43
N GLU A 540 -24.95 5.22 -3.91
CA GLU A 540 -26.09 5.65 -3.10
C GLU A 540 -25.74 5.76 -1.62
N ALA A 541 -26.54 6.52 -0.89
CA ALA A 541 -26.28 6.94 0.48
C ALA A 541 -26.20 5.76 1.48
N GLY A 542 -26.91 4.66 1.24
CA GLY A 542 -26.85 3.46 2.07
C GLY A 542 -25.51 2.72 1.99
N THR A 543 -24.69 2.94 0.96
CA THR A 543 -23.34 2.34 0.87
C THR A 543 -22.40 2.83 1.98
N LEU A 544 -22.68 3.99 2.58
CA LEU A 544 -21.94 4.53 3.73
C LEU A 544 -22.25 3.78 5.04
N LEU A 545 -23.34 3.02 5.07
CA LEU A 545 -23.76 2.23 6.22
C LEU A 545 -23.13 0.84 6.23
N LEU A 546 -22.54 0.41 5.10
CA LEU A 546 -21.89 -0.88 4.95
C LEU A 546 -20.57 -0.88 5.73
N ALA A 547 -20.42 -1.83 6.65
CA ALA A 547 -19.16 -2.10 7.33
C ALA A 547 -18.52 -3.39 6.75
N ASP A 548 -18.31 -4.42 7.56
CA ASP A 548 -17.60 -5.61 7.14
C ASP A 548 -18.53 -6.66 6.49
N GLY A 549 -17.96 -7.59 5.73
CA GLY A 549 -18.67 -8.74 5.17
C GLY A 549 -19.49 -8.49 3.90
N TRP A 550 -19.36 -7.32 3.27
CA TRP A 550 -20.04 -6.96 2.02
C TRP A 550 -19.12 -7.02 0.78
N SER A 551 -19.70 -7.44 -0.33
CA SER A 551 -19.14 -7.30 -1.67
C SER A 551 -19.23 -5.85 -2.15
N ARG A 552 -18.56 -5.56 -3.28
CA ARG A 552 -18.70 -4.26 -3.95
C ARG A 552 -20.15 -4.00 -4.36
N PRO A 553 -20.74 -2.84 -4.03
CA PRO A 553 -22.07 -2.46 -4.49
C PRO A 553 -22.23 -2.47 -6.02
N GLU A 554 -23.36 -2.96 -6.45
CA GLU A 554 -23.82 -3.07 -7.84
C GLU A 554 -24.92 -2.04 -8.12
N GLY A 555 -25.40 -1.97 -9.38
CA GLY A 555 -26.43 -1.00 -9.77
C GLY A 555 -27.79 -1.18 -9.09
N TRP A 556 -28.01 -2.29 -8.37
CA TRP A 556 -29.26 -2.61 -7.68
C TRP A 556 -29.11 -2.78 -6.15
N GLY A 557 -27.89 -2.98 -5.63
CA GLY A 557 -27.67 -3.35 -4.23
C GLY A 557 -26.30 -3.98 -3.98
N THR A 558 -26.13 -4.71 -2.87
CA THR A 558 -24.88 -5.38 -2.52
C THR A 558 -25.11 -6.79 -1.97
N TRP A 559 -24.13 -7.67 -2.19
CA TRP A 559 -24.11 -9.05 -1.67
C TRP A 559 -23.21 -9.16 -0.43
N ALA A 560 -23.62 -9.90 0.59
CA ALA A 560 -22.74 -10.39 1.64
C ALA A 560 -21.78 -11.44 1.07
N SER A 561 -20.49 -11.26 1.31
CA SER A 561 -19.40 -12.14 0.85
C SER A 561 -18.98 -13.19 1.87
N ASP A 562 -19.53 -13.14 3.09
CA ASP A 562 -19.20 -14.05 4.19
C ASP A 562 -20.47 -14.55 4.93
N GLN A 563 -20.32 -15.35 5.98
CA GLN A 563 -21.38 -15.79 6.90
C GLN A 563 -21.99 -14.64 7.70
N GLN A 564 -21.22 -13.57 7.87
CA GLN A 564 -21.55 -12.41 8.66
C GLN A 564 -21.31 -11.14 7.83
N ALA A 565 -22.24 -10.19 7.89
CA ALA A 565 -22.05 -8.85 7.36
C ALA A 565 -22.61 -7.82 8.33
N THR A 566 -21.98 -6.65 8.42
CA THR A 566 -22.31 -5.64 9.44
C THR A 566 -22.73 -4.31 8.81
N LEU A 567 -23.72 -3.67 9.42
CA LEU A 567 -24.15 -2.30 9.11
C LEU A 567 -23.89 -1.41 10.31
N VAL A 568 -23.35 -0.22 10.07
CA VAL A 568 -23.24 0.82 11.10
C VAL A 568 -24.35 1.83 10.87
N LEU A 569 -25.27 1.91 11.82
CA LEU A 569 -26.45 2.77 11.75
C LEU A 569 -26.40 3.79 12.88
N ARG A 570 -26.84 5.01 12.62
CA ARG A 570 -27.13 6.01 13.65
C ARG A 570 -28.56 6.46 13.48
N LEU A 571 -29.36 6.47 14.53
CA LEU A 571 -30.74 6.96 14.50
C LEU A 571 -30.80 8.40 15.02
N ASP A 572 -31.72 9.19 14.48
CA ASP A 572 -31.99 10.53 15.00
C ASP A 572 -32.58 10.44 16.43
N GLY A 573 -31.92 11.10 17.38
CA GLY A 573 -32.10 10.93 18.82
C GLY A 573 -33.51 11.20 19.35
N ASN A 574 -34.32 11.93 18.57
CA ASN A 574 -35.66 12.34 18.96
C ASN A 574 -36.77 11.47 18.36
N GLY A 575 -36.49 10.60 17.37
CA GLY A 575 -37.52 9.95 16.54
C GLY A 575 -37.98 8.55 16.95
N PHE A 576 -37.24 7.84 17.83
CA PHE A 576 -37.42 6.39 18.07
C PHE A 576 -37.39 6.01 19.55
N GLN A 577 -38.23 6.67 20.36
CA GLN A 577 -38.27 6.43 21.80
C GLN A 577 -38.81 5.04 22.16
N ASP A 578 -39.78 4.54 21.40
CA ASP A 578 -40.48 3.27 21.67
C ASP A 578 -39.90 2.07 20.88
N GLY A 579 -38.77 2.26 20.22
CA GLY A 579 -38.13 1.27 19.34
C GLY A 579 -38.11 1.73 17.89
N VAL A 580 -37.39 0.99 17.05
CA VAL A 580 -37.24 1.28 15.63
C VAL A 580 -37.58 0.06 14.78
N ARG A 581 -38.43 0.25 13.77
CA ARG A 581 -38.68 -0.70 12.69
C ARG A 581 -37.71 -0.42 11.56
N LEU A 582 -37.08 -1.48 11.07
CA LEU A 582 -36.26 -1.49 9.87
C LEU A 582 -36.92 -2.39 8.85
N ALA A 583 -37.35 -1.82 7.73
CA ALA A 583 -37.83 -2.60 6.58
C ALA A 583 -36.67 -2.74 5.59
N LEU A 584 -36.15 -3.96 5.46
CA LEU A 584 -35.02 -4.30 4.60
C LEU A 584 -35.54 -4.96 3.33
N THR A 585 -35.19 -4.45 2.16
CA THR A 585 -35.39 -5.16 0.90
C THR A 585 -34.17 -6.04 0.66
N ALA A 586 -34.38 -7.35 0.75
CA ALA A 586 -33.31 -8.33 0.81
C ALA A 586 -33.67 -9.62 0.06
N HIS A 587 -32.65 -10.37 -0.34
CA HIS A 587 -32.78 -11.73 -0.87
C HIS A 587 -31.56 -12.56 -0.51
N ALA A 588 -31.56 -13.86 -0.81
CA ALA A 588 -30.46 -14.75 -0.54
C ALA A 588 -30.14 -15.69 -1.70
N LEU A 589 -28.95 -16.26 -1.66
CA LEU A 589 -28.59 -17.44 -2.45
C LEU A 589 -28.85 -18.69 -1.59
N PRO A 590 -30.02 -19.34 -1.70
CA PRO A 590 -30.33 -20.54 -0.93
C PRO A 590 -29.54 -21.75 -1.45
N LEU A 591 -29.21 -22.68 -0.55
CA LEU A 591 -28.51 -23.92 -0.88
C LEU A 591 -29.53 -25.03 -1.13
N PRO A 592 -29.51 -25.73 -2.29
CA PRO A 592 -30.42 -26.83 -2.55
C PRO A 592 -30.31 -27.93 -1.45
N PRO A 593 -31.44 -28.48 -0.95
CA PRO A 593 -32.82 -28.32 -1.44
C PRO A 593 -33.60 -27.16 -0.80
N ALA A 594 -32.99 -26.31 0.02
CA ALA A 594 -33.69 -25.20 0.67
C ALA A 594 -34.11 -24.13 -0.35
N THR A 595 -35.28 -23.54 -0.14
CA THR A 595 -35.82 -22.42 -0.95
C THR A 595 -35.64 -21.07 -0.28
N SER A 596 -35.18 -21.05 0.97
CA SER A 596 -34.96 -19.85 1.78
C SER A 596 -33.76 -20.01 2.71
N LYS A 597 -33.24 -18.89 3.21
CA LYS A 597 -32.14 -18.82 4.16
C LYS A 597 -32.54 -17.92 5.34
N VAL A 598 -32.23 -18.37 6.55
CA VAL A 598 -32.46 -17.58 7.77
C VAL A 598 -31.23 -16.72 8.02
N VAL A 599 -31.46 -15.41 8.21
CA VAL A 599 -30.45 -14.43 8.59
C VAL A 599 -30.78 -13.95 9.99
N HIS A 600 -30.00 -14.34 10.99
CA HIS A 600 -30.10 -13.87 12.36
C HIS A 600 -29.57 -12.44 12.43
N VAL A 601 -30.36 -11.54 13.03
CA VAL A 601 -30.00 -10.14 13.21
C VAL A 601 -29.65 -9.89 14.66
N LEU A 602 -28.44 -9.40 14.88
CA LEU A 602 -27.94 -8.95 16.17
C LEU A 602 -27.71 -7.44 16.12
N VAL A 603 -27.94 -6.77 17.24
CA VAL A 603 -27.58 -5.37 17.44
C VAL A 603 -26.63 -5.30 18.62
N ASN A 604 -25.41 -4.84 18.38
CA ASN A 604 -24.33 -4.81 19.37
C ASN A 604 -24.17 -6.16 20.10
N ASP A 605 -24.11 -7.24 19.32
CA ASP A 605 -24.01 -8.64 19.75
C ASP A 605 -25.23 -9.22 20.51
N ALA A 606 -26.29 -8.44 20.72
CA ALA A 606 -27.55 -8.94 21.28
C ALA A 606 -28.50 -9.39 20.16
N PRO A 607 -29.05 -10.62 20.20
CA PRO A 607 -29.99 -11.08 19.18
C PRO A 607 -31.32 -10.31 19.25
N VAL A 608 -31.76 -9.78 18.11
CA VAL A 608 -32.99 -9.00 17.97
C VAL A 608 -34.09 -9.79 17.28
N GLY A 609 -33.72 -10.60 16.28
CA GLY A 609 -34.68 -11.38 15.50
C GLY A 609 -33.99 -12.09 14.34
N SER A 610 -34.79 -12.57 13.38
CA SER A 610 -34.27 -13.19 12.17
C SER A 610 -35.14 -12.85 10.96
N LEU A 611 -34.50 -12.82 9.79
CA LEU A 611 -35.14 -12.60 8.49
C LEU A 611 -35.15 -13.93 7.74
N THR A 612 -36.23 -14.25 7.03
CA THR A 612 -36.30 -15.45 6.17
C THR A 612 -36.28 -15.02 4.72
N LEU A 613 -35.11 -15.13 4.09
CA LEU A 613 -34.85 -14.61 2.75
C LEU A 613 -34.97 -15.70 1.69
N THR A 614 -35.63 -15.40 0.58
CA THR A 614 -35.76 -16.26 -0.60
C THR A 614 -34.79 -15.86 -1.71
N GLY A 615 -34.79 -16.58 -2.83
CA GLY A 615 -34.02 -16.20 -4.03
C GLY A 615 -34.42 -14.84 -4.62
N ASP A 616 -35.68 -14.45 -4.45
CA ASP A 616 -36.23 -13.19 -4.98
C ASP A 616 -36.16 -12.05 -3.95
N PRO A 617 -35.90 -10.79 -4.38
CA PRO A 617 -35.95 -9.60 -3.52
C PRO A 617 -37.33 -9.42 -2.87
N GLY A 618 -37.35 -9.33 -1.53
CA GLY A 618 -38.55 -9.06 -0.76
C GLY A 618 -38.28 -8.14 0.42
N ALA A 619 -39.30 -7.37 0.81
CA ALA A 619 -39.25 -6.57 2.03
C ALA A 619 -39.37 -7.46 3.28
N GLN A 620 -38.56 -7.20 4.29
CA GLN A 620 -38.54 -7.90 5.57
C GLN A 620 -38.51 -6.87 6.69
N ASP A 621 -39.42 -7.03 7.64
CA ASP A 621 -39.53 -6.12 8.79
C ASP A 621 -38.81 -6.68 10.00
N LEU A 622 -38.04 -5.81 10.66
CA LEU A 622 -37.40 -6.08 11.93
C LEU A 622 -37.69 -4.94 12.90
N CYS A 623 -38.26 -5.27 14.06
CA CYS A 623 -38.46 -4.32 15.15
C CYS A 623 -37.35 -4.48 16.19
N ILE A 624 -36.57 -3.42 16.41
CA ILE A 624 -35.59 -3.34 17.51
C ILE A 624 -36.29 -2.63 18.69
N PRO A 625 -36.52 -3.32 19.83
CA PRO A 625 -37.15 -2.72 20.99
C PRO A 625 -36.33 -1.57 21.59
N ALA A 626 -36.99 -0.58 22.19
CA ALA A 626 -36.32 0.55 22.86
C ALA A 626 -35.25 0.11 23.88
N ALA A 627 -35.50 -0.99 24.61
CA ALA A 627 -34.57 -1.52 25.61
C ALA A 627 -33.23 -2.02 25.01
N GLN A 628 -33.20 -2.33 23.72
CA GLN A 628 -32.00 -2.77 22.99
C GLN A 628 -31.36 -1.64 22.19
N LEU A 629 -31.93 -0.43 22.22
CA LEU A 629 -31.35 0.74 21.56
C LEU A 629 -30.28 1.40 22.45
N PRO A 630 -29.07 1.63 21.92
CA PRO A 630 -28.02 2.35 22.62
C PRO A 630 -28.41 3.79 22.96
N LYS A 631 -27.91 4.31 24.08
CA LYS A 631 -28.22 5.68 24.54
C LYS A 631 -27.79 6.76 23.54
N ASP A 632 -26.69 6.54 22.82
CA ASP A 632 -26.15 7.41 21.79
C ASP A 632 -26.79 7.18 20.40
N ARG A 633 -27.70 6.22 20.31
CA ARG A 633 -28.45 5.82 19.10
C ARG A 633 -27.55 5.37 17.94
N ALA A 634 -26.31 5.01 18.22
CA ALA A 634 -25.40 4.38 17.27
C ALA A 634 -25.46 2.86 17.49
N LEU A 635 -25.75 2.10 16.45
CA LEU A 635 -25.92 0.66 16.53
C LEU A 635 -25.15 -0.06 15.43
N LEU A 636 -24.38 -1.07 15.84
CA LEU A 636 -23.77 -2.04 14.94
C LEU A 636 -24.79 -3.17 14.75
N MET A 637 -25.35 -3.27 13.55
CA MET A 637 -26.24 -4.35 13.17
C MET A 637 -25.44 -5.45 12.49
N THR A 638 -25.45 -6.64 13.06
CA THR A 638 -24.79 -7.83 12.51
C THR A 638 -25.83 -8.77 11.92
N LEU A 639 -25.73 -9.03 10.63
CA LEU A 639 -26.54 -10.01 9.90
C LEU A 639 -25.71 -11.28 9.75
N ARG A 640 -26.15 -12.37 10.39
CA ARG A 640 -25.42 -13.64 10.44
C ARG A 640 -26.26 -14.80 9.93
N THR A 641 -25.64 -15.69 9.17
CA THR A 641 -26.26 -16.92 8.66
C THR A 641 -25.56 -18.15 9.23
N ASP A 642 -26.27 -19.27 9.28
CA ASP A 642 -25.73 -20.54 9.79
C ASP A 642 -24.85 -21.27 8.74
N ALA A 643 -24.94 -20.86 7.47
CA ALA A 643 -24.25 -21.49 6.35
C ALA A 643 -23.28 -20.51 5.66
N ALA A 644 -22.12 -21.02 5.24
CA ALA A 644 -21.12 -20.25 4.50
C ALA A 644 -21.65 -19.70 3.17
N ALA A 645 -21.08 -18.56 2.77
CA ALA A 645 -21.24 -18.04 1.42
C ALA A 645 -20.75 -19.07 0.39
N GLN A 646 -21.44 -19.20 -0.74
CA GLN A 646 -21.05 -20.11 -1.82
C GLN A 646 -21.07 -19.37 -3.16
N SER A 647 -20.28 -19.86 -4.12
CA SER A 647 -20.33 -19.31 -5.46
C SER A 647 -21.47 -19.92 -6.28
N PRO A 648 -22.23 -19.11 -7.04
CA PRO A 648 -23.16 -19.63 -8.03
C PRO A 648 -22.51 -20.64 -8.99
N ALA A 649 -21.23 -20.47 -9.32
CA ALA A 649 -20.43 -21.43 -10.10
C ALA A 649 -20.27 -22.79 -9.41
N ALA A 650 -20.00 -22.82 -8.10
CA ALA A 650 -19.94 -24.08 -7.35
C ALA A 650 -21.32 -24.77 -7.29
N LEU A 651 -22.39 -23.99 -7.30
CA LEU A 651 -23.77 -24.48 -7.34
C LEU A 651 -24.29 -24.79 -8.76
N LYS A 652 -23.48 -24.56 -9.79
CA LYS A 652 -23.86 -24.70 -11.21
C LYS A 652 -25.07 -23.86 -11.63
N ILE A 653 -25.25 -22.70 -10.98
CA ILE A 653 -26.33 -21.75 -11.25
C ILE A 653 -25.90 -20.74 -12.33
N SER A 654 -24.64 -20.28 -12.30
CA SER A 654 -24.05 -19.37 -13.30
C SER A 654 -22.53 -19.47 -13.25
N ASP A 655 -21.81 -18.78 -14.15
CA ASP A 655 -20.34 -18.71 -14.13
C ASP A 655 -19.78 -17.74 -13.05
N ASP A 656 -20.64 -17.17 -12.19
CA ASP A 656 -20.20 -16.25 -11.14
C ASP A 656 -19.42 -17.00 -10.04
N THR A 657 -18.13 -16.68 -9.92
CA THR A 657 -17.21 -17.32 -8.97
C THR A 657 -17.17 -16.63 -7.61
N ARG A 658 -17.89 -15.52 -7.40
CA ARG A 658 -17.90 -14.79 -6.14
C ARG A 658 -18.61 -15.59 -5.06
N LEU A 659 -18.16 -15.51 -3.82
CA LEU A 659 -18.88 -16.08 -2.69
C LEU A 659 -20.05 -15.15 -2.36
N LEU A 660 -21.28 -15.66 -2.50
CA LEU A 660 -22.51 -14.91 -2.26
C LEU A 660 -23.32 -15.60 -1.16
N ASN A 661 -23.90 -14.81 -0.27
CA ASN A 661 -24.72 -15.33 0.83
C ASN A 661 -26.14 -14.78 0.81
N PHE A 662 -26.31 -13.53 1.23
CA PHE A 662 -27.53 -12.76 1.15
C PHE A 662 -27.25 -11.38 0.59
N ALA A 663 -28.27 -10.64 0.21
CA ALA A 663 -28.15 -9.36 -0.46
C ALA A 663 -29.10 -8.34 0.15
N LEU A 664 -28.67 -7.07 0.13
CA LEU A 664 -29.48 -5.91 0.48
C LEU A 664 -29.54 -4.95 -0.70
N SER A 665 -30.74 -4.46 -1.01
CA SER A 665 -30.94 -3.40 -2.01
C SER A 665 -31.35 -2.09 -1.36
N GLN A 666 -32.21 -2.12 -0.35
CA GLN A 666 -32.80 -0.93 0.24
C GLN A 666 -33.14 -1.13 1.71
N MET A 667 -33.13 -0.06 2.50
CA MET A 667 -33.63 -0.05 3.88
C MET A 667 -34.48 1.18 4.11
N SER A 668 -35.57 1.04 4.86
CA SER A 668 -36.31 2.17 5.42
C SER A 668 -36.46 2.06 6.92
N VAL A 669 -36.46 3.21 7.59
CA VAL A 669 -36.56 3.33 9.04
C VAL A 669 -37.93 3.89 9.44
N GLY A 670 -38.56 3.34 10.46
CA GLY A 670 -39.81 3.85 11.01
C GLY A 670 -40.04 3.45 12.47
N PRO A 671 -41.16 3.83 13.10
CA PRO A 671 -41.50 3.38 14.45
C PRO A 671 -41.89 1.90 14.45
N CYS A 672 -41.53 1.18 15.52
CA CYS A 672 -42.11 -0.14 15.79
C CYS A 672 -43.63 0.02 15.98
N GLN A 673 -44.45 -0.61 15.14
CA GLN A 673 -45.86 -0.78 15.50
C GLN A 673 -45.99 -1.90 16.53
N PRO A 674 -46.76 -1.72 17.62
CA PRO A 674 -47.08 -2.82 18.52
C PRO A 674 -47.81 -3.89 17.70
N SER A 675 -47.35 -5.15 17.79
CA SER A 675 -48.10 -6.27 17.22
C SER A 675 -49.51 -6.29 17.83
N PRO A 676 -50.58 -6.51 17.03
CA PRO A 676 -51.93 -6.68 17.56
C PRO A 676 -52.06 -7.90 18.47
#